data_AF-A0A1F3GW95-F1
#
_entry.id   AF-A0A1F3GW95-F1
#
_cell.length_a   1.000
_cell.length_b   1.000
_cell.length_c   1.000
_cell.angle_alpha   90.00
_cell.angle_beta   90.00
_cell.angle_gamma   90.00
#
_symmetry.space_group_name_H-M   'P 1'
#
loop_
_entity.id
_entity.type
_entity.pdbx_description
1 polymer ?
#
loop_
_entity_poly.entity_id
_entity_poly.type
_entity_poly.pdbx_seq_one_letter_code
_entity_poly.pdbx_strand_id
1 'polypeptide(L)'
;MYRFFYSSMAVLILLLFSQVALPGVNQDNSQRIKYNFNSNWLLHIGDLENGKETGLKDSSWEDVTLPRAFNEDEAYKVAIDQLTDTIVWYRKHFRIPKSDQGKKVFLEFEGIRFGGEFFINGKSVGLHENGVMAVGFDITDHIQYNRENVVAVRIDNSWEYRERATNQRYQWNDRNFNANYGGIPKNVYLHVSDRLYQTLPLYSNLGTTGTYIYAREINVSKKNALIFAESEIKNEYKQPKTFRFEMAIEDEQGKIIKQVAGSEITLQPGETITTRVHDKVDNLHFWSWGHGYLYKVYTTLYVDNKPVDRVTTRTGFRKTRFGEGMVWLNDRVIQLKGYAQRTSNEWPSVGMSVPAWLSDFSNRMIVEGNGNLVRWMHVTPWKQDVESCDRVGLLQAMPAGDAERDVEGRRWEQRVELMRDAIIYNRNNPSIIFYECGNESISEEHMAEMIAVRNQYDPYGGRAIGSREMLDSKLAEYGGEMLYINKSAKHPMWATEYCRDEGLRKYWDNYSYPFHQDGDGPLYKDQNASSYNRNQDSFTRELVTRWNDYYRVRPGTGKRVSSGGVKIIFSDSNTHFRGAENYRRSGVTDPTRIPKDGYYAHQVMWDGWVDVENYRTHIVGHWNYTPEVVKDIYVVSSGEEVELFVNGKSKGMGERSDHFLFTFRNIRWESGTLEAVSYDDAKNTLSRHKLETTGEAAAVRLKLMQAPDGFKADGADMALVEVEVVDENGNRCPLANDMISFTLEGPAEWRGGIAQGPDNYILSQNLPVECGINRVLIRSTDKSGNIKLTATANGLTPASITFKSIPTTVTNGLSTYISGEHQPGYKGRDEILGGESFSVSRNQIKIIDAMAGSNEEQVKSCFDDNELSEWANDGLLTTGWITYELERDALVSEIDLKLTGWRMRSYPIQIFIDETLVYEGETEKSLGYISIPVKPTRGRFVRIQLIGQSTDKDAFGEIVEITGTKELDLYRDPNAMNAKGQLRIVEIDIYEKADSEKEKKITIHTIGDSTMAPKDTVGNPERGWAMALPLYLDSTKVKVENYARNGRSTKSFIDEGRWQTVMDNMKPGDYLFIQFGHNDEKINKPAVYADPHGAYTDNLTRFVQGARSKGAFPVLMTSIVRRKFNAAGNLTYTHGEYPDAVRVLAEKLQVPLIDMEKKTRSAIQAMGHEESKSLFVWFAPGDYPRFPDGKQDDTHLNGEGARVVAGLAVEGIKELQLPLSYFLSASDTGVTK
;
A
#
# COMPACT_ATOMS: atom_id res chain seq x y z
N MET A 1 14.49 -53.63 19.69
CA MET A 1 15.47 -54.35 20.53
C MET A 1 15.60 -53.54 21.82
N TYR A 2 15.03 -54.07 22.92
CA TYR A 2 15.12 -53.70 24.37
C TYR A 2 15.15 -52.21 24.77
N ARG A 3 14.13 -51.55 25.36
CA ARG A 3 13.02 -51.87 26.31
C ARG A 3 13.49 -52.11 27.76
N PHE A 4 13.07 -51.25 28.71
CA PHE A 4 12.63 -51.53 30.11
C PHE A 4 12.00 -50.22 30.68
N PHE A 5 10.66 -50.05 30.81
CA PHE A 5 9.71 -50.50 31.87
C PHE A 5 9.75 -49.61 33.16
N TYR A 6 8.69 -49.20 33.87
CA TYR A 6 7.26 -49.55 33.97
C TYR A 6 6.46 -48.41 34.69
N SER A 7 5.22 -48.17 34.23
CA SER A 7 3.92 -48.01 34.93
C SER A 7 3.63 -47.15 36.19
N SER A 8 2.55 -46.36 36.04
CA SER A 8 1.29 -46.35 36.82
C SER A 8 1.27 -45.89 38.29
N MET A 9 0.77 -44.67 38.54
CA MET A 9 -0.22 -44.34 39.60
C MET A 9 -0.52 -42.83 39.59
N ALA A 10 -1.73 -42.43 39.17
CA ALA A 10 -2.26 -41.09 39.44
C ALA A 10 -3.80 -41.10 39.40
N VAL A 11 -4.41 -41.80 40.36
CA VAL A 11 -5.78 -41.57 40.82
C VAL A 11 -5.68 -41.51 42.35
N LEU A 12 -6.29 -40.49 42.96
CA LEU A 12 -6.18 -40.03 44.36
C LEU A 12 -4.92 -39.22 44.75
N ILE A 13 -4.89 -37.93 44.38
CA ILE A 13 -4.76 -36.83 45.36
C ILE A 13 -5.75 -35.73 44.95
N LEU A 14 -7.02 -35.98 45.27
CA LEU A 14 -8.00 -34.94 45.56
C LEU A 14 -7.71 -34.50 47.00
N LEU A 15 -7.72 -33.18 47.24
CA LEU A 15 -7.48 -32.48 48.52
C LEU A 15 -6.02 -32.19 48.85
N LEU A 16 -5.51 -31.06 48.31
CA LEU A 16 -4.62 -30.07 48.97
C LEU A 16 -3.85 -29.28 47.89
N PHE A 17 -4.56 -28.51 47.07
CA PHE A 17 -4.01 -27.27 46.54
C PHE A 17 -4.90 -26.14 47.04
N SER A 18 -4.54 -25.66 48.23
CA SER A 18 -4.98 -24.39 48.78
C SER A 18 -4.80 -23.30 47.73
N GLN A 19 -5.91 -22.63 47.43
CA GLN A 19 -5.99 -21.37 46.72
C GLN A 19 -4.89 -20.41 47.19
N VAL A 20 -3.84 -20.23 46.40
CA VAL A 20 -3.26 -18.90 46.27
C VAL A 20 -4.13 -18.22 45.22
N ALA A 21 -5.24 -17.66 45.68
CA ALA A 21 -5.94 -16.65 44.91
C ALA A 21 -4.90 -15.55 44.65
N LEU A 22 -4.40 -15.49 43.41
CA LEU A 22 -3.92 -14.23 42.87
C LEU A 22 -5.02 -13.21 43.19
N PRO A 23 -4.73 -12.11 43.90
CA PRO A 23 -5.73 -11.07 44.02
C PRO A 23 -6.11 -10.72 42.58
N GLY A 24 -7.36 -11.04 42.23
CA GLY A 24 -7.93 -10.56 40.99
C GLY A 24 -7.63 -9.08 40.93
N VAL A 25 -7.11 -8.63 39.79
CA VAL A 25 -7.05 -7.21 39.49
C VAL A 25 -8.48 -6.73 39.66
N ASN A 26 -8.78 -6.15 40.83
CA ASN A 26 -9.98 -5.37 41.03
C ASN A 26 -9.88 -4.30 39.95
N GLN A 27 -10.72 -4.41 38.93
CA GLN A 27 -10.91 -3.39 37.93
C GLN A 27 -11.30 -2.14 38.73
N ASP A 28 -10.34 -1.23 38.89
CA ASP A 28 -10.53 -0.03 39.69
C ASP A 28 -11.68 0.74 39.05
N ASN A 29 -12.79 0.88 39.79
CA ASN A 29 -14.10 1.32 39.30
C ASN A 29 -14.14 2.81 38.89
N SER A 30 -12.96 3.45 38.82
CA SER A 30 -12.70 4.84 38.49
C SER A 30 -12.32 5.08 37.02
N GLN A 31 -12.06 4.05 36.22
CA GLN A 31 -11.69 4.23 34.81
C GLN A 31 -12.93 4.40 33.90
N ARG A 32 -12.73 5.05 32.74
CA ARG A 32 -13.76 5.19 31.71
C ARG A 32 -14.22 3.83 31.20
N ILE A 33 -15.52 3.73 30.94
CA ILE A 33 -16.14 2.56 30.33
C ILE A 33 -16.78 2.98 29.01
N LYS A 34 -16.47 2.27 27.93
CA LYS A 34 -17.14 2.37 26.62
C LYS A 34 -18.02 1.13 26.46
N TYR A 35 -19.33 1.33 26.43
CA TYR A 35 -20.29 0.26 26.16
C TYR A 35 -20.67 0.28 24.69
N ASN A 36 -20.68 -0.90 24.06
CA ASN A 36 -21.45 -1.14 22.86
C ASN A 36 -22.94 -1.01 23.20
N PHE A 37 -23.61 -0.11 22.49
CA PHE A 37 -25.00 0.27 22.75
C PHE A 37 -25.96 -0.24 21.68
N ASN A 38 -25.55 -1.22 20.86
CA ASN A 38 -26.28 -1.69 19.69
C ASN A 38 -27.42 -2.69 19.96
N SER A 39 -27.40 -3.43 21.07
CA SER A 39 -28.41 -4.46 21.33
C SER A 39 -29.76 -3.86 21.73
N ASN A 40 -30.87 -4.60 21.58
CA ASN A 40 -32.18 -4.27 22.15
C ASN A 40 -32.70 -2.85 21.79
N TRP A 41 -32.67 -2.51 20.51
CA TRP A 41 -33.39 -1.35 19.99
C TRP A 41 -34.76 -1.78 19.45
N LEU A 42 -35.66 -0.81 19.38
CA LEU A 42 -37.00 -0.92 18.82
C LEU A 42 -37.10 0.01 17.62
N LEU A 43 -37.66 -0.47 16.52
CA LEU A 43 -37.87 0.28 15.27
C LEU A 43 -39.36 0.46 14.95
N HIS A 44 -39.73 1.68 14.58
CA HIS A 44 -41.02 2.00 13.98
C HIS A 44 -40.84 2.78 12.67
N ILE A 45 -41.49 2.31 11.61
CA ILE A 45 -41.49 2.96 10.31
C ILE A 45 -42.72 3.87 10.21
N GLY A 46 -42.50 5.15 9.94
CA GLY A 46 -43.52 6.20 9.97
C GLY A 46 -43.24 7.22 11.08
N ASP A 47 -43.79 8.43 10.93
CA ASP A 47 -43.66 9.47 11.95
C ASP A 47 -44.73 9.32 13.04
N LEU A 48 -44.38 9.69 14.27
CA LEU A 48 -45.22 9.58 15.45
C LEU A 48 -45.11 10.85 16.30
N GLU A 49 -46.24 11.55 16.51
CA GLU A 49 -46.27 12.79 17.31
C GLU A 49 -45.77 12.58 18.75
N ASN A 50 -46.06 11.42 19.34
CA ASN A 50 -45.67 11.06 20.71
C ASN A 50 -44.44 10.12 20.77
N GLY A 51 -43.68 9.96 19.67
CA GLY A 51 -42.54 9.03 19.58
C GLY A 51 -41.45 9.27 20.66
N LYS A 52 -41.29 10.53 21.09
CA LYS A 52 -40.33 10.93 22.14
C LYS A 52 -40.76 10.59 23.56
N GLU A 53 -42.05 10.37 23.81
CA GLU A 53 -42.59 10.32 25.17
C GLU A 53 -42.12 9.07 25.93
N THR A 54 -41.71 9.24 27.19
CA THR A 54 -41.16 8.13 27.99
C THR A 54 -42.20 7.04 28.24
N GLY A 55 -43.48 7.43 28.40
CA GLY A 55 -44.59 6.51 28.67
C GLY A 55 -45.23 5.87 27.43
N LEU A 56 -44.68 6.10 26.24
CA LEU A 56 -45.15 5.45 25.01
C LEU A 56 -45.05 3.92 25.17
N LYS A 57 -46.11 3.20 24.79
CA LYS A 57 -46.09 1.74 24.71
C LYS A 57 -45.52 1.33 23.36
N ASP A 58 -44.29 0.88 23.35
CA ASP A 58 -43.49 0.51 22.17
C ASP A 58 -43.28 -0.99 22.04
N SER A 59 -43.96 -1.82 22.84
CA SER A 59 -43.86 -3.29 22.79
C SER A 59 -44.36 -3.91 21.47
N SER A 60 -44.98 -3.13 20.58
CA SER A 60 -45.39 -3.55 19.24
C SER A 60 -44.42 -3.10 18.15
N TRP A 61 -43.35 -2.39 18.50
CA TRP A 61 -42.30 -1.99 17.58
C TRP A 61 -41.41 -3.20 17.27
N GLU A 62 -40.70 -3.14 16.15
CA GLU A 62 -39.83 -4.23 15.72
C GLU A 62 -38.55 -4.26 16.57
N ASP A 63 -38.24 -5.42 17.15
CA ASP A 63 -36.97 -5.64 17.86
C ASP A 63 -35.82 -5.73 16.86
N VAL A 64 -34.87 -4.79 16.96
CA VAL A 64 -33.69 -4.74 16.09
C VAL A 64 -32.39 -4.62 16.91
N THR A 65 -31.30 -5.08 16.31
CA THR A 65 -29.94 -4.84 16.81
C THR A 65 -29.22 -3.99 15.77
N LEU A 66 -28.52 -2.96 16.24
CA LEU A 66 -27.70 -2.10 15.40
C LEU A 66 -26.34 -2.75 15.08
N PRO A 67 -25.66 -2.37 14.00
CA PRO A 67 -26.10 -1.46 12.94
C PRO A 67 -27.33 -1.98 12.18
N ARG A 68 -28.32 -1.12 11.91
CA ARG A 68 -29.54 -1.48 11.17
C ARG A 68 -30.12 -0.26 10.45
N ALA A 69 -30.10 -0.28 9.13
CA ALA A 69 -30.96 0.57 8.32
C ALA A 69 -32.36 -0.07 8.19
N PHE A 70 -33.42 0.74 8.16
CA PHE A 70 -34.79 0.23 8.10
C PHE A 70 -35.14 -0.37 6.74
N ASN A 71 -34.48 0.11 5.68
CA ASN A 71 -34.69 -0.32 4.29
C ASN A 71 -33.51 -1.17 3.76
N GLU A 72 -32.73 -1.82 4.63
CA GLU A 72 -31.60 -2.64 4.18
C GLU A 72 -32.01 -3.81 3.26
N ASP A 73 -33.22 -4.34 3.45
CA ASP A 73 -33.83 -5.39 2.62
C ASP A 73 -33.99 -5.00 1.14
N GLU A 74 -33.92 -3.69 0.84
CA GLU A 74 -33.98 -3.15 -0.52
C GLU A 74 -32.61 -3.12 -1.20
N ALA A 75 -31.50 -3.34 -0.46
CA ALA A 75 -30.15 -3.28 -0.98
C ALA A 75 -29.95 -4.28 -2.14
N TYR A 76 -29.66 -3.73 -3.32
CA TYR A 76 -29.58 -4.40 -4.62
C TYR A 76 -30.90 -4.97 -5.14
N LYS A 77 -31.99 -4.95 -4.37
CA LYS A 77 -33.31 -5.37 -4.86
C LYS A 77 -33.87 -4.33 -5.83
N VAL A 78 -33.68 -3.06 -5.50
CA VAL A 78 -34.13 -1.90 -6.28
C VAL A 78 -32.94 -0.99 -6.62
N ALA A 79 -33.14 -0.13 -7.62
CA ALA A 79 -32.16 0.90 -7.96
C ALA A 79 -32.05 1.97 -6.86
N ILE A 80 -30.92 2.70 -6.82
CA ILE A 80 -30.65 3.75 -5.82
C ILE A 80 -31.78 4.78 -5.68
N ASP A 81 -32.37 5.20 -6.79
CA ASP A 81 -33.42 6.22 -6.87
C ASP A 81 -34.79 5.70 -6.43
N GLN A 82 -34.91 4.39 -6.22
CA GLN A 82 -36.09 3.67 -5.75
C GLN A 82 -35.98 3.21 -4.29
N LEU A 83 -34.83 3.43 -3.63
CA LEU A 83 -34.69 3.17 -2.21
C LEU A 83 -35.68 4.02 -1.42
N THR A 84 -36.45 3.38 -0.55
CA THR A 84 -37.50 4.02 0.24
C THR A 84 -36.90 5.10 1.15
N ASP A 85 -37.46 6.30 1.10
CA ASP A 85 -37.21 7.37 2.06
C ASP A 85 -38.47 7.70 2.88
N THR A 86 -38.30 7.89 4.18
CA THR A 86 -39.39 8.20 5.11
C THR A 86 -38.82 8.71 6.45
N ILE A 87 -39.73 8.99 7.39
CA ILE A 87 -39.38 9.19 8.79
C ILE A 87 -39.51 7.87 9.53
N VAL A 88 -38.53 7.58 10.38
CA VAL A 88 -38.50 6.40 11.25
C VAL A 88 -38.14 6.79 12.67
N TRP A 89 -38.53 5.95 13.62
CA TRP A 89 -38.19 6.10 15.03
C TRP A 89 -37.43 4.88 15.53
N TYR A 90 -36.34 5.15 16.26
CA TYR A 90 -35.61 4.14 17.03
C TYR A 90 -35.76 4.43 18.52
N ARG A 91 -36.02 3.41 19.34
CA ARG A 91 -36.12 3.53 20.79
C ARG A 91 -35.30 2.46 21.50
N LYS A 92 -34.75 2.79 22.67
CA LYS A 92 -33.98 1.85 23.48
C LYS A 92 -34.17 2.09 24.96
N HIS A 93 -34.44 1.00 25.68
CA HIS A 93 -34.52 0.97 27.13
C HIS A 93 -33.19 0.47 27.71
N PHE A 94 -32.67 1.15 28.73
CA PHE A 94 -31.42 0.78 29.37
C PHE A 94 -31.36 1.26 30.83
N ARG A 95 -30.46 0.67 31.62
CA ARG A 95 -30.21 1.11 33.01
C ARG A 95 -28.72 1.31 33.24
N ILE A 96 -28.38 2.48 33.79
CA ILE A 96 -27.02 2.77 34.28
C ILE A 96 -26.97 2.40 35.77
N PRO A 97 -25.95 1.65 36.23
CA PRO A 97 -25.85 1.20 37.61
C PRO A 97 -25.68 2.40 38.56
N LYS A 98 -26.16 2.24 39.80
CA LYS A 98 -26.02 3.28 40.84
C LYS A 98 -24.56 3.66 41.13
N SER A 99 -23.62 2.74 40.90
CA SER A 99 -22.18 2.96 41.09
C SER A 99 -21.61 4.06 40.20
N ASP A 100 -22.26 4.38 39.08
CA ASP A 100 -21.83 5.44 38.16
C ASP A 100 -22.49 6.79 38.46
N GLN A 101 -23.28 6.89 39.54
CA GLN A 101 -23.92 8.14 39.93
C GLN A 101 -22.87 9.23 40.17
N GLY A 102 -23.03 10.37 39.47
CA GLY A 102 -22.13 11.52 39.56
C GLY A 102 -21.05 11.57 38.46
N LYS A 103 -20.86 10.48 37.71
CA LYS A 103 -20.01 10.41 36.52
C LYS A 103 -20.65 11.15 35.33
N LYS A 104 -19.86 11.37 34.28
CA LYS A 104 -20.32 11.87 32.98
C LYS A 104 -20.81 10.70 32.13
N VAL A 105 -21.90 10.92 31.40
CA VAL A 105 -22.49 9.94 30.48
C VAL A 105 -22.67 10.60 29.12
N PHE A 106 -22.03 10.02 28.10
CA PHE A 106 -22.13 10.48 26.71
C PHE A 106 -22.71 9.40 25.81
N LEU A 107 -23.47 9.82 24.80
CA LEU A 107 -23.83 8.99 23.65
C LEU A 107 -22.98 9.38 22.46
N GLU A 108 -22.56 8.38 21.70
CA GLU A 108 -21.88 8.51 20.41
C GLU A 108 -22.66 7.71 19.39
N PHE A 109 -23.07 8.35 18.29
CA PHE A 109 -23.57 7.66 17.10
C PHE A 109 -22.49 7.77 16.04
N GLU A 110 -21.93 6.65 15.56
CA GLU A 110 -20.90 6.67 14.50
C GLU A 110 -21.47 7.13 13.15
N GLY A 111 -22.78 7.00 12.95
CA GLY A 111 -23.46 7.47 11.75
C GLY A 111 -24.96 7.21 11.77
N ILE A 112 -25.71 8.18 11.26
CA ILE A 112 -27.15 8.06 10.94
C ILE A 112 -27.38 8.47 9.50
N ARG A 113 -28.50 8.05 8.91
CA ARG A 113 -28.93 8.48 7.57
C ARG A 113 -30.41 8.88 7.60
N PHE A 114 -30.82 10.13 7.38
CA PHE A 114 -30.00 11.32 7.12
C PHE A 114 -30.05 12.30 8.29
N GLY A 115 -31.16 13.00 8.52
CA GLY A 115 -31.29 13.97 9.61
C GLY A 115 -31.98 13.39 10.84
N GLY A 116 -31.44 13.63 12.04
CA GLY A 116 -31.85 13.01 13.29
C GLY A 116 -32.16 14.01 14.42
N GLU A 117 -33.17 13.68 15.21
CA GLU A 117 -33.50 14.32 16.48
C GLU A 117 -33.36 13.33 17.62
N PHE A 118 -32.71 13.74 18.70
CA PHE A 118 -32.31 12.84 19.78
C PHE A 118 -32.97 13.23 21.08
N PHE A 119 -33.53 12.24 21.78
CA PHE A 119 -34.24 12.43 23.04
C PHE A 119 -33.78 11.43 24.11
N ILE A 120 -33.69 11.91 25.34
CA ILE A 120 -33.46 11.09 26.53
C ILE A 120 -34.58 11.37 27.53
N ASN A 121 -35.33 10.34 27.89
CA ASN A 121 -36.45 10.45 28.84
C ASN A 121 -37.44 11.57 28.46
N GLY A 122 -37.77 11.67 27.16
CA GLY A 122 -38.68 12.68 26.60
C GLY A 122 -38.09 14.08 26.38
N LYS A 123 -36.85 14.33 26.81
CA LYS A 123 -36.18 15.63 26.64
C LYS A 123 -35.26 15.59 25.42
N SER A 124 -35.32 16.62 24.58
CA SER A 124 -34.39 16.77 23.45
C SER A 124 -32.98 17.01 23.96
N VAL A 125 -32.00 16.32 23.37
CA VAL A 125 -30.57 16.47 23.67
C VAL A 125 -29.77 17.03 22.48
N GLY A 126 -30.39 17.15 21.31
CA GLY A 126 -29.83 17.85 20.16
C GLY A 126 -30.30 17.33 18.81
N LEU A 127 -29.69 17.88 17.75
CA LEU A 127 -29.93 17.56 16.35
C LEU A 127 -28.63 17.11 15.68
N HIS A 128 -28.74 16.27 14.66
CA HIS A 128 -27.64 15.99 13.75
C HIS A 128 -28.18 15.82 12.34
N GLU A 129 -27.72 16.63 11.40
CA GLU A 129 -28.44 16.83 10.14
C GLU A 129 -27.61 16.52 8.90
N ASN A 130 -26.33 16.15 9.05
CA ASN A 130 -25.42 16.00 7.91
C ASN A 130 -25.41 14.56 7.32
N GLY A 131 -25.91 13.57 8.06
CA GLY A 131 -26.22 12.21 7.60
C GLY A 131 -25.04 11.35 7.14
N VAL A 132 -23.80 11.77 7.42
CA VAL A 132 -22.58 11.04 7.02
C VAL A 132 -21.47 11.05 8.08
N MET A 133 -21.61 11.82 9.16
CA MET A 133 -20.59 11.93 10.21
C MET A 133 -21.10 11.42 11.57
N ALA A 134 -20.16 11.09 12.45
CA ALA A 134 -20.44 10.77 13.83
C ALA A 134 -20.89 12.01 14.61
N VAL A 135 -21.67 11.78 15.67
CA VAL A 135 -22.17 12.83 16.57
C VAL A 135 -22.20 12.37 18.02
N GLY A 136 -21.95 13.31 18.95
CA GLY A 136 -21.93 13.05 20.38
C GLY A 136 -22.95 13.89 21.17
N PHE A 137 -23.47 13.35 22.27
CA PHE A 137 -24.36 14.07 23.18
C PHE A 137 -23.95 13.83 24.63
N ASP A 138 -23.88 14.90 25.42
CA ASP A 138 -23.77 14.80 26.88
C ASP A 138 -25.17 14.63 27.47
N ILE A 139 -25.45 13.45 27.99
CA ILE A 139 -26.77 13.11 28.52
C ILE A 139 -26.80 13.05 30.05
N THR A 140 -25.71 13.46 30.70
CA THR A 140 -25.48 13.31 32.15
C THR A 140 -26.65 13.81 32.99
N ASP A 141 -27.20 14.98 32.65
CA ASP A 141 -28.27 15.64 33.42
C ASP A 141 -29.68 15.07 33.14
N HIS A 142 -29.78 14.12 32.21
CA HIS A 142 -31.03 13.46 31.83
C HIS A 142 -31.11 12.01 32.31
N ILE A 143 -30.00 11.43 32.79
CA ILE A 143 -29.93 10.05 33.27
C ILE A 143 -30.62 9.88 34.63
N GLN A 144 -31.39 8.80 34.74
CA GLN A 144 -31.96 8.27 35.97
C GLN A 144 -31.19 7.01 36.39
N TYR A 145 -30.29 7.14 37.36
CA TYR A 145 -29.47 6.02 37.84
C TYR A 145 -30.30 4.95 38.55
N ASN A 146 -29.96 3.68 38.33
CA ASN A 146 -30.67 2.51 38.86
C ASN A 146 -32.18 2.48 38.52
N ARG A 147 -32.57 3.21 37.47
CA ARG A 147 -33.91 3.24 36.89
C ARG A 147 -33.79 3.04 35.39
N GLU A 148 -34.92 2.76 34.78
CA GLU A 148 -35.02 2.70 33.33
C GLU A 148 -34.87 4.08 32.71
N ASN A 149 -34.08 4.15 31.66
CA ASN A 149 -33.93 5.30 30.79
C ASN A 149 -34.36 4.91 29.38
N VAL A 150 -34.93 5.86 28.66
CA VAL A 150 -35.36 5.68 27.28
C VAL A 150 -34.58 6.65 26.40
N VAL A 151 -33.85 6.12 25.43
CA VAL A 151 -33.38 6.89 24.27
C VAL A 151 -34.44 6.78 23.18
N ALA A 152 -34.79 7.88 22.55
CA ALA A 152 -35.60 7.90 21.33
C ALA A 152 -34.90 8.75 20.27
N VAL A 153 -34.90 8.28 19.02
CA VAL A 153 -34.28 8.95 17.88
C VAL A 153 -35.27 8.99 16.74
N ARG A 154 -35.64 10.19 16.28
CA ARG A 154 -36.46 10.39 15.08
C ARG A 154 -35.52 10.69 13.92
N ILE A 155 -35.59 9.92 12.84
CA ILE A 155 -34.69 10.05 11.69
C ILE A 155 -35.52 10.26 10.42
N ASP A 156 -35.11 11.21 9.60
CA ASP A 156 -35.69 11.52 8.30
C ASP A 156 -34.59 11.32 7.24
N ASN A 157 -34.75 10.31 6.38
CA ASN A 157 -33.81 10.06 5.28
C ASN A 157 -34.32 10.61 3.95
N SER A 158 -35.25 11.56 3.93
CA SER A 158 -35.74 12.14 2.68
C SER A 158 -34.60 12.61 1.78
N TRP A 159 -34.68 12.28 0.50
CA TRP A 159 -33.78 12.83 -0.52
C TRP A 159 -33.88 14.35 -0.62
N GLU A 160 -34.98 14.93 -0.15
CA GLU A 160 -35.24 16.38 -0.12
C GLU A 160 -35.01 16.98 1.27
N TYR A 161 -34.34 16.28 2.18
CA TYR A 161 -34.03 16.77 3.52
C TYR A 161 -33.31 18.13 3.47
N ARG A 162 -33.74 19.04 4.36
CA ARG A 162 -33.19 20.39 4.50
C ARG A 162 -32.79 20.62 5.95
N GLU A 163 -31.60 21.19 6.12
CA GLU A 163 -31.11 21.68 7.41
C GLU A 163 -32.14 22.65 8.00
N ARG A 164 -32.60 22.39 9.22
CA ARG A 164 -33.69 23.13 9.85
C ARG A 164 -33.38 24.60 10.06
N ALA A 165 -32.15 24.89 10.46
CA ALA A 165 -31.73 26.25 10.80
C ALA A 165 -31.69 27.18 9.58
N THR A 166 -31.33 26.66 8.41
CA THR A 166 -31.02 27.46 7.21
C THR A 166 -31.93 27.16 6.02
N ASN A 167 -32.73 26.10 6.11
CA ASN A 167 -33.55 25.54 5.03
C ASN A 167 -32.74 25.12 3.78
N GLN A 168 -31.44 24.89 3.93
CA GLN A 168 -30.55 24.47 2.85
C GLN A 168 -30.41 22.94 2.77
N ARG A 169 -30.31 22.43 1.54
CA ARG A 169 -29.99 21.03 1.29
C ARG A 169 -28.48 20.80 1.41
N TYR A 170 -28.11 19.61 1.85
CA TYR A 170 -26.76 19.10 1.78
C TYR A 170 -26.45 18.61 0.38
N GLN A 171 -25.28 18.99 -0.14
CA GLN A 171 -24.91 18.68 -1.51
C GLN A 171 -24.77 17.17 -1.77
N TRP A 172 -24.32 16.41 -0.77
CA TRP A 172 -24.11 14.97 -0.88
C TRP A 172 -25.38 14.13 -0.63
N ASN A 173 -26.52 14.75 -0.31
CA ASN A 173 -27.81 14.04 -0.27
C ASN A 173 -28.40 13.96 -1.68
N ASP A 174 -27.82 13.08 -2.49
CA ASP A 174 -28.02 12.96 -3.93
C ASP A 174 -28.23 11.50 -4.37
N ARG A 175 -29.10 11.31 -5.37
CA ARG A 175 -29.57 10.01 -5.87
C ARG A 175 -28.62 9.31 -6.84
N ASN A 176 -27.49 9.92 -7.20
CA ASN A 176 -26.52 9.31 -8.11
C ASN A 176 -25.41 8.59 -7.35
N PHE A 177 -24.96 9.17 -6.23
CA PHE A 177 -23.69 8.80 -5.60
C PHE A 177 -23.80 8.04 -4.28
N ASN A 178 -24.77 8.37 -3.41
CA ASN A 178 -24.79 7.90 -2.02
C ASN A 178 -26.07 7.11 -1.74
N ALA A 179 -25.98 5.78 -1.74
CA ALA A 179 -27.13 4.92 -1.46
C ALA A 179 -27.78 5.28 -0.11
N ASN A 180 -29.12 5.43 -0.12
CA ASN A 180 -29.87 6.01 0.99
C ASN A 180 -30.47 4.97 1.94
N TYR A 181 -29.59 4.16 2.52
CA TYR A 181 -29.97 3.20 3.55
C TYR A 181 -30.24 3.95 4.87
N GLY A 182 -31.51 4.27 5.12
CA GLY A 182 -31.96 5.18 6.17
C GLY A 182 -32.00 4.56 7.57
N GLY A 183 -31.83 5.38 8.61
CA GLY A 183 -31.86 4.95 10.01
C GLY A 183 -30.48 5.00 10.66
N ILE A 184 -30.12 3.97 11.43
CA ILE A 184 -28.85 3.89 12.18
C ILE A 184 -27.98 2.75 11.61
N PRO A 185 -27.36 2.93 10.43
CA PRO A 185 -26.59 1.90 9.74
C PRO A 185 -25.18 1.70 10.30
N LYS A 186 -24.81 2.36 11.41
CA LYS A 186 -23.49 2.24 12.07
C LYS A 186 -23.64 2.12 13.59
N ASN A 187 -22.53 1.92 14.31
CA ASN A 187 -22.56 1.60 15.73
C ASN A 187 -22.98 2.80 16.59
N VAL A 188 -23.51 2.49 17.76
CA VAL A 188 -23.78 3.45 18.83
C VAL A 188 -23.02 3.03 20.08
N TYR A 189 -22.38 3.97 20.76
CA TYR A 189 -21.69 3.74 22.02
C TYR A 189 -22.23 4.63 23.13
N LEU A 190 -22.15 4.11 24.35
CA LEU A 190 -22.38 4.86 25.58
C LEU A 190 -21.07 4.92 26.37
N HIS A 191 -20.61 6.13 26.66
CA HIS A 191 -19.37 6.39 27.40
C HIS A 191 -19.69 6.85 28.82
N VAL A 192 -19.09 6.21 29.81
CA VAL A 192 -19.14 6.64 31.21
C VAL A 192 -17.73 7.02 31.66
N SER A 193 -17.54 8.23 32.17
CA SER A 193 -16.22 8.74 32.59
C SER A 193 -16.30 9.58 33.87
N ASP A 194 -15.17 9.82 34.52
CA ASP A 194 -15.10 10.73 35.67
C ASP A 194 -15.48 12.18 35.26
N ARG A 195 -15.61 13.10 36.23
CA ARG A 195 -15.84 14.52 35.93
C ARG A 195 -14.55 15.29 35.63
N LEU A 196 -13.39 14.71 35.90
CA LEU A 196 -12.12 15.12 35.31
C LEU A 196 -11.78 14.11 34.22
N TYR A 197 -11.91 14.51 32.95
CA TYR A 197 -11.86 13.56 31.83
C TYR A 197 -11.21 14.17 30.59
N GLN A 198 -10.68 13.29 29.75
CA GLN A 198 -10.26 13.57 28.38
C GLN A 198 -11.50 13.63 27.49
N THR A 199 -11.69 14.69 26.70
CA THR A 199 -12.92 14.86 25.93
C THR A 199 -13.06 13.82 24.80
N LEU A 200 -14.27 13.64 24.27
CA LEU A 200 -14.49 12.80 23.09
C LEU A 200 -14.17 13.60 21.81
N PRO A 201 -13.64 12.97 20.74
CA PRO A 201 -13.35 13.65 19.47
C PRO A 201 -14.62 13.87 18.62
N LEU A 202 -15.71 14.34 19.22
CA LEU A 202 -17.02 14.50 18.60
C LEU A 202 -17.37 15.99 18.57
N TYR A 203 -16.92 16.70 17.54
CA TYR A 203 -17.05 18.15 17.49
C TYR A 203 -18.52 18.60 17.31
N SER A 204 -19.28 17.94 16.43
CA SER A 204 -20.73 18.12 16.33
C SER A 204 -21.40 17.86 17.70
N ASN A 205 -22.16 18.85 18.18
CA ASN A 205 -22.83 18.95 19.48
C ASN A 205 -21.95 19.06 20.73
N LEU A 206 -20.81 18.35 20.85
CA LEU A 206 -19.96 18.49 22.06
C LEU A 206 -18.95 19.64 21.97
N GLY A 207 -18.53 20.02 20.75
CA GLY A 207 -17.52 21.06 20.52
C GLY A 207 -16.11 20.66 20.98
N THR A 208 -15.83 19.36 21.08
CA THR A 208 -14.59 18.84 21.67
C THR A 208 -13.71 18.11 20.66
N THR A 209 -12.40 18.07 20.92
CA THR A 209 -11.39 17.54 19.98
C THR A 209 -10.75 16.22 20.44
N GLY A 210 -10.83 15.90 21.73
CA GLY A 210 -10.32 14.65 22.30
C GLY A 210 -8.80 14.48 22.19
N THR A 211 -8.37 13.25 21.89
CA THR A 211 -6.96 12.84 21.91
C THR A 211 -6.33 12.92 20.51
N TYR A 212 -5.08 13.38 20.42
CA TYR A 212 -4.26 13.41 19.21
C TYR A 212 -2.91 12.73 19.45
N ILE A 213 -2.66 11.64 18.74
CA ILE A 213 -1.43 10.85 18.80
C ILE A 213 -0.70 10.98 17.46
N TYR A 214 0.55 11.43 17.49
CA TYR A 214 1.35 11.63 16.27
C TYR A 214 2.84 11.40 16.52
N ALA A 215 3.58 11.19 15.43
CA ALA A 215 5.03 11.00 15.46
C ALA A 215 5.74 12.15 14.73
N ARG A 216 6.88 12.56 15.27
CA ARG A 216 7.81 13.51 14.63
C ARG A 216 9.21 12.92 14.61
N GLU A 217 10.10 13.55 13.84
CA GLU A 217 11.51 13.14 13.74
C GLU A 217 11.66 11.65 13.38
N ILE A 218 10.78 11.16 12.51
CA ILE A 218 10.73 9.75 12.14
C ILE A 218 12.01 9.39 11.36
N ASN A 219 12.76 8.44 11.89
CA ASN A 219 13.88 7.82 11.22
C ASN A 219 13.54 6.36 10.91
N VAL A 220 13.17 6.12 9.64
CA VAL A 220 12.75 4.82 9.14
C VAL A 220 13.89 3.79 9.30
N SER A 221 15.08 4.12 8.81
CA SER A 221 16.26 3.23 8.87
C SER A 221 16.70 2.86 10.29
N LYS A 222 16.54 3.77 11.26
CA LYS A 222 16.90 3.55 12.67
C LYS A 222 15.74 3.03 13.52
N LYS A 223 14.56 2.81 12.93
CA LYS A 223 13.37 2.32 13.65
C LYS A 223 13.03 3.16 14.88
N ASN A 224 13.08 4.49 14.76
CA ASN A 224 12.73 5.36 15.88
C ASN A 224 12.02 6.65 15.46
N ALA A 225 11.29 7.24 16.41
CA ALA A 225 10.58 8.50 16.26
C ALA A 225 10.32 9.14 17.63
N LEU A 226 10.04 10.43 17.64
CA LEU A 226 9.51 11.16 18.79
C LEU A 226 7.99 11.03 18.79
N ILE A 227 7.42 10.30 19.75
CA ILE A 227 5.97 10.06 19.81
C ILE A 227 5.32 11.04 20.78
N PHE A 228 4.29 11.74 20.31
CA PHE A 228 3.49 12.67 21.08
C PHE A 228 2.12 12.07 21.38
N ALA A 229 1.67 12.24 22.62
CA ALA A 229 0.28 12.12 23.00
C ALA A 229 -0.20 13.46 23.53
N GLU A 230 -1.27 13.97 22.93
CA GLU A 230 -1.93 15.22 23.28
C GLU A 230 -3.41 14.94 23.56
N SER A 231 -4.00 15.61 24.55
CA SER A 231 -5.41 15.43 24.86
C SER A 231 -6.03 16.70 25.41
N GLU A 232 -7.24 16.99 24.93
CA GLU A 232 -8.12 18.00 25.51
C GLU A 232 -8.79 17.43 26.76
N ILE A 233 -8.61 18.11 27.90
CA ILE A 233 -9.03 17.66 29.23
C ILE A 233 -9.92 18.71 29.84
N LYS A 234 -11.03 18.27 30.44
CA LYS A 234 -12.02 19.14 31.09
C LYS A 234 -12.22 18.75 32.55
N ASN A 235 -12.32 19.76 33.41
CA ASN A 235 -12.69 19.58 34.81
C ASN A 235 -14.12 20.08 35.06
N GLU A 236 -15.05 19.15 35.24
CA GLU A 236 -16.45 19.44 35.60
C GLU A 236 -16.76 19.23 37.08
N TYR A 237 -15.74 19.18 37.94
CA TYR A 237 -15.93 19.34 39.38
C TYR A 237 -16.14 20.81 39.73
N LYS A 238 -16.77 21.06 40.88
CA LYS A 238 -16.95 22.40 41.46
C LYS A 238 -15.70 22.92 42.18
N GLN A 239 -14.62 22.15 42.18
CA GLN A 239 -13.35 22.49 42.84
C GLN A 239 -12.19 22.27 41.87
N PRO A 240 -11.06 22.96 42.07
CA PRO A 240 -9.86 22.69 41.31
C PRO A 240 -9.43 21.22 41.45
N LYS A 241 -8.88 20.66 40.38
CA LYS A 241 -8.33 19.30 40.37
C LYS A 241 -6.90 19.32 39.87
N THR A 242 -6.00 18.79 40.69
CA THR A 242 -4.62 18.55 40.30
C THR A 242 -4.50 17.12 39.77
N PHE A 243 -3.88 16.97 38.60
CA PHE A 243 -3.69 15.68 37.97
C PHE A 243 -2.36 15.60 37.23
N ARG A 244 -1.94 14.38 36.91
CA ARG A 244 -0.79 14.09 36.04
C ARG A 244 -1.27 13.37 34.78
N PHE A 245 -0.83 13.84 33.61
CA PHE A 245 -1.11 13.21 32.32
C PHE A 245 0.03 12.25 31.95
N GLU A 246 -0.30 11.04 31.50
CA GLU A 246 0.67 10.00 31.18
C GLU A 246 0.33 9.31 29.86
N MET A 247 1.37 8.97 29.09
CA MET A 247 1.27 8.11 27.91
C MET A 247 1.97 6.77 28.19
N ALA A 248 1.34 5.67 27.79
CA ALA A 248 1.98 4.35 27.66
C ALA A 248 1.71 3.76 26.27
N ILE A 249 2.72 3.15 25.65
CA ILE A 249 2.64 2.55 24.31
C ILE A 249 2.80 1.04 24.45
N GLU A 250 1.78 0.30 24.03
CA GLU A 250 1.72 -1.16 23.97
C GLU A 250 1.89 -1.63 22.52
N ASP A 251 2.80 -2.59 22.30
CA ASP A 251 2.99 -3.25 21.00
C ASP A 251 1.89 -4.30 20.71
N GLU A 252 1.89 -4.88 19.51
CA GLU A 252 0.89 -5.90 19.13
C GLU A 252 0.98 -7.20 19.97
N GLN A 253 2.07 -7.40 20.71
CA GLN A 253 2.27 -8.55 21.61
C GLN A 253 1.76 -8.27 23.03
N GLY A 254 1.21 -7.08 23.29
CA GLY A 254 0.70 -6.70 24.61
C GLY A 254 1.78 -6.22 25.58
N LYS A 255 2.99 -5.87 25.09
CA LYS A 255 4.08 -5.38 25.91
C LYS A 255 4.13 -3.85 25.88
N ILE A 256 4.19 -3.23 27.05
CA ILE A 256 4.47 -1.80 27.18
C ILE A 256 5.93 -1.54 26.79
N ILE A 257 6.15 -0.88 25.65
CA ILE A 257 7.49 -0.54 25.13
C ILE A 257 7.95 0.85 25.55
N LYS A 258 7.02 1.71 25.96
CA LYS A 258 7.31 3.05 26.47
C LYS A 258 6.24 3.52 27.45
N GLN A 259 6.67 4.26 28.48
CA GLN A 259 5.79 4.96 29.40
C GLN A 259 6.43 6.30 29.76
N VAL A 260 5.68 7.38 29.67
CA VAL A 260 6.15 8.73 29.99
C VAL A 260 5.07 9.52 30.72
N ALA A 261 5.49 10.17 31.80
CA ALA A 261 4.64 10.98 32.65
C ALA A 261 4.97 12.47 32.48
N GLY A 262 3.94 13.30 32.41
CA GLY A 262 4.06 14.76 32.47
C GLY A 262 4.20 15.26 33.91
N SER A 263 4.30 16.58 34.04
CA SER A 263 4.20 17.27 35.34
C SER A 263 2.76 17.28 35.85
N GLU A 264 2.58 17.58 37.14
CA GLU A 264 1.26 17.87 37.70
C GLU A 264 0.71 19.19 37.13
N ILE A 265 -0.60 19.20 36.88
CA ILE A 265 -1.35 20.32 36.34
C ILE A 265 -2.61 20.51 37.19
N THR A 266 -2.88 21.74 37.63
CA THR A 266 -4.12 22.08 38.34
C THR A 266 -5.09 22.76 37.38
N LEU A 267 -6.28 22.17 37.23
CA LEU A 267 -7.38 22.70 36.42
C LEU A 267 -8.47 23.30 37.29
N GLN A 268 -8.90 24.51 36.96
CA GLN A 268 -10.00 25.20 37.64
C GLN A 268 -11.36 24.56 37.33
N PRO A 269 -12.38 24.79 38.16
CA PRO A 269 -13.75 24.34 37.87
C PRO A 269 -14.24 24.86 36.51
N GLY A 270 -14.73 23.96 35.66
CA GLY A 270 -15.28 24.28 34.34
C GLY A 270 -14.24 24.54 33.25
N GLU A 271 -12.95 24.53 33.60
CA GLU A 271 -11.86 24.80 32.65
C GLU A 271 -11.59 23.59 31.75
N THR A 272 -11.24 23.89 30.50
CA THR A 272 -10.76 22.93 29.50
C THR A 272 -9.37 23.37 29.03
N ILE A 273 -8.41 22.46 28.99
CA ILE A 273 -7.08 22.70 28.42
C ILE A 273 -6.69 21.58 27.47
N THR A 274 -5.70 21.84 26.62
CA THR A 274 -4.96 20.80 25.93
C THR A 274 -3.59 20.63 26.57
N THR A 275 -3.23 19.40 26.94
CA THR A 275 -1.89 19.07 27.45
C THR A 275 -1.27 17.93 26.67
N ARG A 276 0.05 17.78 26.76
CA ARG A 276 0.81 16.78 26.00
C ARG A 276 1.98 16.21 26.78
N VAL A 277 2.34 14.98 26.41
CA VAL A 277 3.62 14.34 26.76
C VAL A 277 4.25 13.76 25.49
N HIS A 278 5.57 13.63 25.48
CA HIS A 278 6.27 13.02 24.38
C HIS A 278 7.58 12.40 24.84
N ASP A 279 8.05 11.38 24.12
CA ASP A 279 9.37 10.80 24.33
C ASP A 279 9.82 10.05 23.06
N LYS A 280 11.14 9.89 22.91
CA LYS A 280 11.73 9.14 21.81
C LYS A 280 11.52 7.66 22.02
N VAL A 281 10.95 6.97 21.04
CA VAL A 281 10.71 5.52 21.06
C VAL A 281 11.61 4.87 20.02
N ASP A 282 12.43 3.91 20.46
CA ASP A 282 13.30 3.10 19.60
C ASP A 282 12.69 1.71 19.35
N ASN A 283 13.19 1.00 18.34
CA ASN A 283 12.70 -0.31 17.90
C ASN A 283 11.23 -0.31 17.48
N LEU A 284 10.76 0.78 16.86
CA LEU A 284 9.43 0.86 16.28
C LEU A 284 9.33 -0.05 15.04
N HIS A 285 8.22 -0.76 14.96
CA HIS A 285 7.61 -1.16 13.69
C HIS A 285 6.78 0.00 13.13
N PHE A 286 6.97 0.32 11.85
CA PHE A 286 6.21 1.30 11.11
C PHE A 286 5.04 0.65 10.35
N TRP A 287 3.93 1.38 10.30
CA TRP A 287 2.79 1.05 9.47
C TRP A 287 3.14 1.29 7.99
N SER A 288 2.75 0.37 7.11
CA SER A 288 3.08 0.41 5.67
C SER A 288 2.03 -0.31 4.81
N TRP A 289 2.19 -0.28 3.50
CA TRP A 289 1.29 -0.95 2.55
C TRP A 289 1.30 -2.48 2.74
N GLY A 290 0.14 -3.05 3.10
CA GLY A 290 -0.04 -4.46 3.45
C GLY A 290 0.61 -4.89 4.77
N HIS A 291 1.11 -3.92 5.54
CA HIS A 291 1.73 -4.10 6.85
C HIS A 291 1.04 -3.20 7.88
N GLY A 292 -0.17 -3.58 8.29
CA GLY A 292 -0.99 -2.81 9.23
C GLY A 292 -0.53 -2.95 10.68
N TYR A 293 0.68 -2.46 11.02
CA TYR A 293 1.19 -2.45 12.40
C TYR A 293 0.56 -1.36 13.24
N LEU A 294 -0.16 -1.78 14.28
CA LEU A 294 -0.90 -0.90 15.16
C LEU A 294 -0.51 -1.13 16.63
N TYR A 295 -0.08 -0.06 17.29
CA TYR A 295 0.09 0.02 18.72
C TYR A 295 -1.24 0.35 19.40
N LYS A 296 -1.34 0.06 20.70
CA LYS A 296 -2.29 0.75 21.58
C LYS A 296 -1.53 1.81 22.37
N VAL A 297 -1.97 3.05 22.24
CA VAL A 297 -1.46 4.18 23.01
C VAL A 297 -2.49 4.54 24.06
N TYR A 298 -2.12 4.31 25.32
CA TYR A 298 -2.92 4.65 26.48
C TYR A 298 -2.56 6.05 26.95
N THR A 299 -3.56 6.93 27.06
CA THR A 299 -3.43 8.22 27.72
C THR A 299 -4.24 8.20 29.01
N THR A 300 -3.57 8.42 30.15
CA THR A 300 -4.18 8.26 31.49
C THR A 300 -4.05 9.54 32.30
N LEU A 301 -5.15 9.93 32.97
CA LEU A 301 -5.17 10.96 34.00
C LEU A 301 -5.01 10.32 35.37
N TYR A 302 -4.03 10.78 36.14
CA TYR A 302 -3.80 10.34 37.51
C TYR A 302 -4.09 11.47 38.50
N VAL A 303 -4.88 11.19 39.53
CA VAL A 303 -5.10 12.06 40.70
C VAL A 303 -4.66 11.28 41.93
N ASP A 304 -3.77 11.84 42.75
CA ASP A 304 -3.20 11.14 43.92
C ASP A 304 -2.66 9.73 43.57
N ASN A 305 -1.99 9.61 42.43
CA ASN A 305 -1.49 8.36 41.83
C ASN A 305 -2.55 7.29 41.50
N LYS A 306 -3.83 7.65 41.48
CA LYS A 306 -4.93 6.77 41.03
C LYS A 306 -5.41 7.18 39.64
N PRO A 307 -5.61 6.23 38.71
CA PRO A 307 -6.16 6.55 37.40
C PRO A 307 -7.64 6.93 37.53
N VAL A 308 -8.00 8.09 36.97
CA VAL A 308 -9.39 8.61 36.97
C VAL A 308 -10.02 8.66 35.58
N ASP A 309 -9.21 8.68 34.54
CA ASP A 309 -9.68 8.51 33.16
C ASP A 309 -8.56 7.89 32.32
N ARG A 310 -8.94 7.01 31.40
CA ARG A 310 -8.01 6.37 30.47
C ARG A 310 -8.67 6.27 29.10
N VAL A 311 -7.96 6.76 28.08
CA VAL A 311 -8.34 6.63 26.67
C VAL A 311 -7.35 5.70 26.00
N THR A 312 -7.87 4.77 25.20
CA THR A 312 -7.07 3.85 24.37
C THR A 312 -7.19 4.29 22.93
N THR A 313 -6.08 4.68 22.31
CA THR A 313 -6.00 4.98 20.88
C THR A 313 -5.24 3.87 20.18
N ARG A 314 -5.88 3.15 19.25
CA ARG A 314 -5.19 2.19 18.38
C ARG A 314 -4.68 2.93 17.15
N THR A 315 -3.36 2.94 16.92
CA THR A 315 -2.75 3.72 15.83
C THR A 315 -1.40 3.14 15.39
N GLY A 316 -0.94 3.52 14.21
CA GLY A 316 0.36 3.15 13.66
C GLY A 316 1.18 4.39 13.32
N PHE A 317 2.48 4.23 13.18
CA PHE A 317 3.38 5.32 12.83
C PHE A 317 3.97 5.11 11.45
N ARG A 318 3.99 6.15 10.62
CA ARG A 318 4.57 6.12 9.27
C ARG A 318 5.06 7.51 8.88
N LYS A 319 6.02 7.55 7.96
CA LYS A 319 6.51 8.79 7.36
C LYS A 319 5.98 8.92 5.93
N THR A 320 5.55 10.12 5.57
CA THR A 320 5.07 10.46 4.23
C THR A 320 5.80 11.67 3.66
N ARG A 321 5.87 11.77 2.34
CA ARG A 321 6.29 12.97 1.59
C ARG A 321 5.47 13.04 0.30
N PHE A 322 5.17 14.25 -0.15
CA PHE A 322 4.46 14.53 -1.39
C PHE A 322 5.20 15.65 -2.12
N GLY A 323 5.61 15.42 -3.37
CA GLY A 323 6.37 16.40 -4.15
C GLY A 323 7.08 15.76 -5.33
N GLU A 324 7.66 16.55 -6.24
CA GLU A 324 8.35 16.03 -7.44
C GLU A 324 7.46 15.06 -8.26
N GLY A 325 6.15 15.33 -8.30
CA GLY A 325 5.16 14.45 -8.95
C GLY A 325 4.92 13.11 -8.25
N MET A 326 5.53 12.86 -7.09
CA MET A 326 5.64 11.54 -6.46
C MET A 326 5.14 11.50 -5.01
N VAL A 327 4.79 10.30 -4.56
CA VAL A 327 4.39 10.00 -3.18
C VAL A 327 5.43 9.08 -2.53
N TRP A 328 5.88 9.41 -1.32
CA TRP A 328 6.72 8.52 -0.50
C TRP A 328 5.95 8.01 0.70
N LEU A 329 6.14 6.73 0.99
CA LEU A 329 5.77 6.08 2.24
C LEU A 329 7.03 5.42 2.81
N ASN A 330 7.39 5.79 4.04
CA ASN A 330 8.57 5.29 4.74
C ASN A 330 9.86 5.38 3.90
N ASP A 331 10.12 6.57 3.34
CA ASP A 331 11.28 6.90 2.51
C ASP A 331 11.38 6.15 1.16
N ARG A 332 10.32 5.43 0.76
CA ARG A 332 10.23 4.72 -0.53
C ARG A 332 9.10 5.30 -1.40
N VAL A 333 9.36 5.51 -2.69
CA VAL A 333 8.34 6.03 -3.63
C VAL A 333 7.30 4.95 -3.90
N ILE A 334 6.03 5.32 -3.90
CA ILE A 334 4.91 4.43 -4.22
C ILE A 334 4.09 5.02 -5.35
N GLN A 335 3.85 4.24 -6.41
CA GLN A 335 2.85 4.57 -7.42
C GLN A 335 1.48 4.13 -6.89
N LEU A 336 0.55 5.09 -6.82
CA LEU A 336 -0.81 4.91 -6.37
C LEU A 336 -1.57 4.03 -7.37
N LYS A 337 -2.18 2.97 -6.85
CA LYS A 337 -2.99 2.01 -7.59
C LYS A 337 -4.01 1.37 -6.69
N GLY A 338 -5.25 1.25 -7.15
CA GLY A 338 -6.31 0.70 -6.33
C GLY A 338 -7.68 1.14 -6.82
N TYR A 339 -8.58 1.48 -5.91
CA TYR A 339 -9.99 1.63 -6.25
C TYR A 339 -10.66 2.85 -5.64
N ALA A 340 -11.52 3.52 -6.42
CA ALA A 340 -12.44 4.52 -5.92
C ALA A 340 -13.74 3.81 -5.51
N GLN A 341 -13.92 3.51 -4.22
CA GLN A 341 -15.07 2.77 -3.72
C GLN A 341 -16.15 3.73 -3.20
N ARG A 342 -17.43 3.39 -3.42
CA ARG A 342 -18.54 4.14 -2.81
C ARG A 342 -18.49 3.98 -1.30
N THR A 343 -18.69 5.09 -0.59
CA THR A 343 -18.60 5.14 0.88
C THR A 343 -19.64 4.30 1.59
N SER A 344 -20.76 4.01 0.94
CA SER A 344 -21.73 3.04 1.43
C SER A 344 -21.10 1.66 1.67
N ASN A 345 -20.09 1.27 0.87
CA ASN A 345 -19.39 -0.01 0.96
C ASN A 345 -20.35 -1.20 1.12
N GLU A 346 -21.47 -1.13 0.41
CA GLU A 346 -22.68 -1.87 0.71
C GLU A 346 -22.62 -3.33 0.27
N TRP A 347 -23.44 -4.15 0.92
CA TRP A 347 -23.62 -5.58 0.67
C TRP A 347 -25.08 -5.90 0.33
N PRO A 348 -25.33 -6.93 -0.49
CA PRO A 348 -26.69 -7.40 -0.78
C PRO A 348 -27.50 -7.65 0.48
N SER A 349 -28.77 -7.26 0.45
CA SER A 349 -29.77 -7.36 1.53
C SER A 349 -29.46 -6.68 2.86
N VAL A 350 -28.24 -6.22 3.13
CA VAL A 350 -27.89 -5.61 4.43
C VAL A 350 -27.37 -4.19 4.27
N GLY A 351 -27.23 -3.70 3.04
CA GLY A 351 -26.75 -2.37 2.72
C GLY A 351 -25.43 -2.11 3.44
N MET A 352 -25.44 -1.13 4.35
CA MET A 352 -24.25 -0.66 5.08
C MET A 352 -24.11 -1.27 6.48
N SER A 353 -25.10 -2.06 6.90
CA SER A 353 -25.28 -2.62 8.24
C SER A 353 -24.44 -3.89 8.46
N VAL A 354 -23.11 -3.77 8.32
CA VAL A 354 -22.17 -4.90 8.38
C VAL A 354 -21.19 -4.78 9.55
N PRO A 355 -20.77 -5.89 10.18
CA PRO A 355 -19.75 -5.89 11.22
C PRO A 355 -18.34 -5.58 10.68
N ALA A 356 -17.43 -5.18 11.59
CA ALA A 356 -16.08 -4.71 11.25
C ALA A 356 -15.25 -5.68 10.41
N TRP A 357 -15.41 -6.99 10.63
CA TRP A 357 -14.63 -7.99 9.90
C TRP A 357 -14.98 -8.06 8.40
N LEU A 358 -16.18 -7.62 7.99
CA LEU A 358 -16.55 -7.55 6.56
C LEU A 358 -15.91 -6.36 5.83
N SER A 359 -15.66 -5.26 6.53
CA SER A 359 -14.79 -4.18 6.02
C SER A 359 -13.35 -4.70 5.87
N ASP A 360 -12.84 -5.42 6.88
CA ASP A 360 -11.49 -6.04 6.81
C ASP A 360 -11.38 -7.04 5.68
N PHE A 361 -12.40 -7.86 5.47
CA PHE A 361 -12.45 -8.79 4.35
C PHE A 361 -12.35 -8.05 3.01
N SER A 362 -13.16 -7.02 2.79
CA SER A 362 -13.18 -6.26 1.54
C SER A 362 -11.86 -5.51 1.30
N ASN A 363 -11.37 -4.77 2.30
CA ASN A 363 -10.16 -3.95 2.17
C ASN A 363 -8.89 -4.81 2.12
N ARG A 364 -8.87 -5.97 2.78
CA ARG A 364 -7.77 -6.94 2.65
C ARG A 364 -7.69 -7.49 1.23
N MET A 365 -8.83 -7.76 0.58
CA MET A 365 -8.81 -8.20 -0.81
C MET A 365 -8.20 -7.15 -1.74
N ILE A 366 -8.41 -5.84 -1.49
CA ILE A 366 -7.72 -4.78 -2.25
C ILE A 366 -6.20 -4.94 -2.13
N VAL A 367 -5.68 -5.16 -0.91
CA VAL A 367 -4.25 -5.35 -0.66
C VAL A 367 -3.73 -6.65 -1.28
N GLU A 368 -4.47 -7.75 -1.18
CA GLU A 368 -4.14 -9.05 -1.78
C GLU A 368 -4.18 -9.02 -3.32
N GLY A 369 -5.01 -8.15 -3.89
CA GLY A 369 -5.04 -7.80 -5.32
C GLY A 369 -3.97 -6.79 -5.72
N ASN A 370 -3.02 -6.48 -4.82
CA ASN A 370 -1.92 -5.54 -5.01
C ASN A 370 -2.34 -4.06 -5.22
N GLY A 371 -3.58 -3.72 -4.86
CA GLY A 371 -3.97 -2.33 -4.65
C GLY A 371 -3.37 -1.76 -3.36
N ASN A 372 -2.99 -0.50 -3.39
CA ASN A 372 -2.39 0.22 -2.26
C ASN A 372 -3.17 1.47 -1.81
N LEU A 373 -4.15 1.93 -2.60
CA LEU A 373 -4.98 3.10 -2.28
C LEU A 373 -6.47 2.78 -2.45
N VAL A 374 -7.28 3.16 -1.46
CA VAL A 374 -8.74 3.31 -1.63
C VAL A 374 -9.12 4.78 -1.54
N ARG A 375 -9.83 5.28 -2.55
CA ARG A 375 -10.50 6.57 -2.47
C ARG A 375 -11.96 6.33 -2.10
N TRP A 376 -12.43 6.99 -1.04
CA TRP A 376 -13.84 6.95 -0.69
C TRP A 376 -14.62 7.99 -1.48
N MET A 377 -15.75 7.59 -2.06
CA MET A 377 -16.57 8.43 -2.90
C MET A 377 -17.97 8.64 -2.29
N HIS A 378 -18.50 9.85 -2.17
CA HIS A 378 -17.79 11.15 -2.17
C HIS A 378 -18.02 11.87 -0.84
N VAL A 379 -18.21 11.08 0.22
CA VAL A 379 -18.42 11.54 1.60
C VAL A 379 -17.46 10.81 2.53
N THR A 380 -17.22 11.39 3.70
CA THR A 380 -16.29 10.79 4.67
C THR A 380 -16.63 9.33 4.94
N PRO A 381 -15.66 8.41 4.91
CA PRO A 381 -15.84 7.01 5.26
C PRO A 381 -16.29 6.82 6.70
N TRP A 382 -16.99 5.70 6.92
CA TRP A 382 -17.38 5.28 8.26
C TRP A 382 -16.17 4.87 9.09
N LYS A 383 -16.28 5.03 10.41
CA LYS A 383 -15.18 4.69 11.33
C LYS A 383 -14.64 3.28 11.11
N GLN A 384 -15.56 2.34 10.94
CA GLN A 384 -15.25 0.95 10.69
C GLN A 384 -14.38 0.72 9.45
N ASP A 385 -14.67 1.41 8.36
CA ASP A 385 -13.92 1.28 7.10
C ASP A 385 -12.56 1.98 7.20
N VAL A 386 -12.50 3.12 7.92
CA VAL A 386 -11.22 3.81 8.21
C VAL A 386 -10.29 2.92 9.03
N GLU A 387 -10.78 2.34 10.12
CA GLU A 387 -9.98 1.47 10.98
C GLU A 387 -9.66 0.15 10.29
N SER A 388 -10.50 -0.29 9.36
CA SER A 388 -10.20 -1.44 8.52
C SER A 388 -8.96 -1.19 7.66
N CYS A 389 -8.89 -0.04 6.98
CA CYS A 389 -7.70 0.37 6.23
C CYS A 389 -6.44 0.42 7.10
N ASP A 390 -6.56 0.90 8.35
CA ASP A 390 -5.45 0.86 9.31
C ASP A 390 -4.99 -0.58 9.60
N ARG A 391 -5.93 -1.48 9.89
CA ARG A 391 -5.63 -2.88 10.19
C ARG A 391 -5.02 -3.59 9.00
N VAL A 392 -5.49 -3.33 7.78
CA VAL A 392 -5.01 -4.04 6.60
C VAL A 392 -3.73 -3.45 5.97
N GLY A 393 -3.35 -2.23 6.36
CA GLY A 393 -2.24 -1.52 5.73
C GLY A 393 -2.62 -0.96 4.36
N LEU A 394 -3.83 -0.42 4.20
CA LEU A 394 -4.31 0.18 2.95
C LEU A 394 -4.31 1.70 3.08
N LEU A 395 -3.68 2.42 2.14
CA LEU A 395 -3.73 3.89 2.13
C LEU A 395 -5.14 4.33 1.75
N GLN A 396 -5.58 5.48 2.26
CA GLN A 396 -6.87 6.04 1.87
C GLN A 396 -6.86 7.54 1.62
N ALA A 397 -7.72 7.95 0.68
CA ALA A 397 -8.14 9.33 0.48
C ALA A 397 -9.53 9.52 1.12
N MET A 398 -9.60 10.45 2.07
CA MET A 398 -10.78 10.73 2.88
C MET A 398 -11.42 12.05 2.42
N PRO A 399 -12.58 12.04 1.75
CA PRO A 399 -13.26 13.26 1.38
C PRO A 399 -14.01 13.87 2.57
N ALA A 400 -14.39 15.14 2.45
CA ALA A 400 -15.43 15.73 3.28
C ALA A 400 -16.82 15.22 2.84
N GLY A 401 -17.49 15.99 1.97
CA GLY A 401 -18.76 15.63 1.36
C GLY A 401 -19.01 16.51 0.15
N ASP A 402 -19.13 15.91 -1.03
CA ASP A 402 -19.39 16.59 -2.28
C ASP A 402 -20.30 15.75 -3.19
N ALA A 403 -20.93 16.42 -4.15
CA ALA A 403 -21.44 15.76 -5.35
C ALA A 403 -20.36 15.85 -6.44
N GLU A 404 -20.33 16.93 -7.23
CA GLU A 404 -19.35 17.19 -8.31
C GLU A 404 -19.30 18.69 -8.67
N ARG A 405 -19.20 19.58 -7.67
CA ARG A 405 -19.15 21.03 -7.95
C ARG A 405 -18.58 21.83 -6.80
N ASP A 406 -17.84 22.90 -7.11
CA ASP A 406 -17.61 23.98 -6.16
C ASP A 406 -18.92 24.74 -5.87
N VAL A 407 -19.16 24.99 -4.59
CA VAL A 407 -20.39 25.64 -4.08
C VAL A 407 -20.01 26.77 -3.15
N GLU A 408 -20.90 27.74 -2.98
CA GLU A 408 -20.68 28.91 -2.12
C GLU A 408 -21.69 28.96 -0.97
N GLY A 409 -21.48 29.88 -0.03
CA GLY A 409 -22.39 30.16 1.09
C GLY A 409 -22.60 28.95 2.00
N ARG A 410 -23.82 28.76 2.51
CA ARG A 410 -24.09 27.74 3.54
C ARG A 410 -23.70 26.32 3.14
N ARG A 411 -23.81 25.94 1.86
CA ARG A 411 -23.41 24.59 1.42
C ARG A 411 -21.90 24.37 1.48
N TRP A 412 -21.13 25.44 1.24
CA TRP A 412 -19.68 25.41 1.45
C TRP A 412 -19.35 25.30 2.94
N GLU A 413 -19.99 26.12 3.78
CA GLU A 413 -19.82 26.06 5.24
C GLU A 413 -20.12 24.65 5.79
N GLN A 414 -21.20 24.00 5.33
CA GLN A 414 -21.53 22.61 5.67
C GLN A 414 -20.41 21.63 5.29
N ARG A 415 -19.74 21.85 4.14
CA ARG A 415 -18.61 21.03 3.71
C ARG A 415 -17.37 21.26 4.59
N VAL A 416 -17.08 22.51 4.94
CA VAL A 416 -15.98 22.88 5.85
C VAL A 416 -16.21 22.29 7.24
N GLU A 417 -17.44 22.39 7.77
CA GLU A 417 -17.86 21.78 9.03
C GLU A 417 -17.69 20.26 9.00
N LEU A 418 -18.09 19.60 7.91
CA LEU A 418 -17.90 18.16 7.74
C LEU A 418 -16.43 17.77 7.66
N MET A 419 -15.59 18.52 6.94
CA MET A 419 -14.15 18.27 6.89
C MET A 419 -13.52 18.38 8.28
N ARG A 420 -13.84 19.43 9.03
CA ARG A 420 -13.39 19.62 10.42
C ARG A 420 -13.74 18.39 11.27
N ASP A 421 -15.01 18.00 11.25
CA ASP A 421 -15.50 16.90 12.09
C ASP A 421 -14.84 15.57 11.71
N ALA A 422 -14.69 15.29 10.40
CA ALA A 422 -14.02 14.10 9.91
C ALA A 422 -12.52 14.05 10.25
N ILE A 423 -11.82 15.18 10.18
CA ILE A 423 -10.41 15.30 10.60
C ILE A 423 -10.29 15.02 12.10
N ILE A 424 -11.09 15.69 12.95
CA ILE A 424 -11.01 15.52 14.41
C ILE A 424 -11.27 14.06 14.80
N TYR A 425 -12.27 13.43 14.19
CA TYR A 425 -12.68 12.07 14.52
C TYR A 425 -11.69 11.00 14.04
N ASN A 426 -10.94 11.27 12.95
CA ASN A 426 -10.08 10.29 12.28
C ASN A 426 -8.58 10.64 12.23
N ARG A 427 -8.13 11.76 12.82
CA ARG A 427 -6.71 12.21 12.78
C ARG A 427 -5.69 11.22 13.35
N ASN A 428 -6.13 10.25 14.16
CA ASN A 428 -5.27 9.20 14.71
C ASN A 428 -5.13 7.96 13.79
N ASN A 429 -5.82 7.91 12.65
CA ASN A 429 -5.80 6.75 11.76
C ASN A 429 -4.64 6.87 10.74
N PRO A 430 -3.60 6.00 10.79
CA PRO A 430 -2.42 6.08 9.92
C PRO A 430 -2.71 5.91 8.43
N SER A 431 -3.77 5.18 8.07
CA SER A 431 -4.12 4.91 6.67
C SER A 431 -4.50 6.16 5.89
N ILE A 432 -5.05 7.18 6.56
CA ILE A 432 -5.43 8.43 5.89
C ILE A 432 -4.14 9.17 5.54
N ILE A 433 -3.92 9.35 4.23
CA ILE A 433 -2.79 10.11 3.68
C ILE A 433 -3.22 11.28 2.80
N PHE A 434 -4.48 11.28 2.32
CA PHE A 434 -5.06 12.38 1.58
C PHE A 434 -6.37 12.86 2.23
N TYR A 435 -6.53 14.17 2.35
CA TYR A 435 -7.81 14.82 2.58
C TYR A 435 -8.34 15.40 1.26
N GLU A 436 -9.51 14.93 0.83
CA GLU A 436 -10.14 15.34 -0.44
C GLU A 436 -11.21 16.41 -0.18
N CYS A 437 -10.97 17.63 -0.67
CA CYS A 437 -11.81 18.80 -0.44
C CYS A 437 -13.01 18.89 -1.39
N GLY A 438 -12.99 18.13 -2.48
CA GLY A 438 -14.04 18.08 -3.48
C GLY A 438 -13.85 16.93 -4.46
N ASN A 439 -14.96 16.45 -4.99
CA ASN A 439 -15.01 15.57 -6.16
C ASN A 439 -15.02 16.40 -7.45
N GLU A 440 -14.50 17.62 -7.41
CA GLU A 440 -14.33 18.55 -8.53
C GLU A 440 -13.31 19.63 -8.13
N SER A 441 -12.86 20.46 -9.08
CA SER A 441 -12.11 21.68 -8.74
C SER A 441 -12.88 22.53 -7.70
N ILE A 442 -12.12 23.19 -6.82
CA ILE A 442 -12.58 24.22 -5.88
C ILE A 442 -11.73 25.48 -6.06
N SER A 443 -12.24 26.64 -5.65
CA SER A 443 -11.47 27.88 -5.71
C SER A 443 -10.21 27.84 -4.82
N GLU A 444 -9.21 28.66 -5.14
CA GLU A 444 -8.02 28.84 -4.28
C GLU A 444 -8.37 29.35 -2.87
N GLU A 445 -9.44 30.15 -2.74
CA GLU A 445 -9.95 30.61 -1.44
C GLU A 445 -10.48 29.44 -0.61
N HIS A 446 -11.31 28.61 -1.22
CA HIS A 446 -11.84 27.38 -0.61
C HIS A 446 -10.73 26.37 -0.26
N MET A 447 -9.71 26.25 -1.11
CA MET A 447 -8.53 25.43 -0.83
C MET A 447 -7.75 25.96 0.38
N ALA A 448 -7.57 27.28 0.48
CA ALA A 448 -6.90 27.92 1.63
C ALA A 448 -7.66 27.66 2.94
N GLU A 449 -9.00 27.74 2.92
CA GLU A 449 -9.84 27.46 4.08
C GLU A 449 -9.73 26.00 4.54
N MET A 450 -9.77 25.05 3.60
CA MET A 450 -9.60 23.63 3.92
C MET A 450 -8.20 23.32 4.49
N ILE A 451 -7.15 23.95 3.95
CA ILE A 451 -5.79 23.88 4.52
C ILE A 451 -5.76 24.45 5.93
N ALA A 452 -6.46 25.57 6.19
CA ALA A 452 -6.53 26.16 7.52
C ALA A 452 -7.19 25.21 8.53
N VAL A 453 -8.29 24.54 8.15
CA VAL A 453 -8.93 23.49 8.97
C VAL A 453 -7.97 22.34 9.27
N ARG A 454 -7.30 21.79 8.24
CA ARG A 454 -6.29 20.73 8.43
C ARG A 454 -5.17 21.17 9.36
N ASN A 455 -4.61 22.35 9.15
CA ASN A 455 -3.51 22.88 9.96
C ASN A 455 -3.93 23.13 11.41
N GLN A 456 -5.20 23.45 11.66
CA GLN A 456 -5.72 23.64 13.02
C GLN A 456 -5.88 22.32 13.77
N TYR A 457 -6.44 21.29 13.12
CA TYR A 457 -6.87 20.06 13.81
C TYR A 457 -5.95 18.85 13.58
N ASP A 458 -5.11 18.87 12.55
CA ASP A 458 -4.14 17.82 12.20
C ASP A 458 -2.81 18.37 11.60
N PRO A 459 -2.09 19.25 12.32
CA PRO A 459 -0.84 19.84 11.81
C PRO A 459 0.33 18.85 11.64
N TYR A 460 0.26 17.68 12.26
CA TYR A 460 1.37 16.71 12.31
C TYR A 460 1.00 15.34 11.71
N GLY A 461 -0.15 15.23 11.05
CA GLY A 461 -0.63 13.96 10.50
C GLY A 461 0.19 13.44 9.33
N GLY A 462 1.00 14.28 8.67
CA GLY A 462 1.73 13.92 7.46
C GLY A 462 0.77 13.55 6.32
N ARG A 463 -0.27 14.35 6.10
CA ARG A 463 -1.32 14.11 5.11
C ARG A 463 -1.31 15.24 4.10
N ALA A 464 -1.42 14.92 2.81
CA ALA A 464 -1.64 15.92 1.77
C ALA A 464 -3.12 16.30 1.69
N ILE A 465 -3.42 17.53 1.31
CA ILE A 465 -4.78 18.03 1.12
C ILE A 465 -4.94 18.66 -0.27
N GLY A 466 -6.06 18.39 -0.92
CA GLY A 466 -6.28 18.74 -2.33
C GLY A 466 -7.66 18.32 -2.82
N SER A 467 -7.88 18.41 -4.13
CA SER A 467 -9.15 18.10 -4.78
C SER A 467 -8.92 17.50 -6.16
N ARG A 468 -9.98 17.03 -6.82
CA ARG A 468 -9.96 16.78 -8.27
C ARG A 468 -9.69 18.10 -9.02
N GLU A 469 -9.07 18.02 -10.20
CA GLU A 469 -8.77 19.15 -11.09
C GLU A 469 -7.90 20.27 -10.43
N MET A 470 -6.71 19.92 -9.91
CA MET A 470 -5.84 20.83 -9.12
C MET A 470 -4.38 20.86 -9.60
N LEU A 471 -4.15 20.72 -10.91
CA LEU A 471 -2.80 20.74 -11.47
C LEU A 471 -2.13 22.12 -11.31
N ASP A 472 -2.85 23.19 -11.68
CA ASP A 472 -2.36 24.57 -11.69
C ASP A 472 -2.50 25.28 -10.32
N SER A 473 -3.05 24.59 -9.33
CA SER A 473 -3.24 25.15 -8.00
C SER A 473 -1.91 25.52 -7.35
N LYS A 474 -1.89 26.70 -6.73
CA LYS A 474 -0.72 27.18 -5.99
C LYS A 474 -0.66 26.59 -4.59
N LEU A 475 -1.82 26.28 -4.02
CA LEU A 475 -1.99 25.86 -2.64
C LEU A 475 -2.15 24.36 -2.44
N ALA A 476 -2.80 23.66 -3.38
CA ALA A 476 -3.05 22.22 -3.23
C ALA A 476 -1.73 21.42 -3.10
N GLU A 477 -1.74 20.41 -2.22
CA GLU A 477 -0.58 19.55 -1.95
C GLU A 477 -0.60 18.27 -2.81
N TYR A 478 -1.71 18.02 -3.50
CA TYR A 478 -1.88 17.04 -4.57
C TYR A 478 -3.05 17.47 -5.47
N GLY A 479 -3.10 16.93 -6.68
CA GLY A 479 -4.25 17.08 -7.57
C GLY A 479 -4.80 15.74 -8.07
N GLY A 480 -6.12 15.69 -8.18
CA GLY A 480 -6.84 14.55 -8.73
C GLY A 480 -7.25 14.75 -10.19
N GLU A 481 -7.47 13.66 -10.92
CA GLU A 481 -7.95 13.70 -12.32
C GLU A 481 -9.08 12.70 -12.52
N MET A 482 -9.86 12.86 -13.60
CA MET A 482 -10.92 11.92 -13.98
C MET A 482 -10.82 11.58 -15.47
N LEU A 483 -10.62 10.29 -15.77
CA LEU A 483 -10.63 9.75 -17.15
C LEU A 483 -9.57 10.30 -18.10
N TYR A 484 -8.55 10.98 -17.59
CA TYR A 484 -7.37 11.43 -18.32
C TYR A 484 -6.12 11.37 -17.43
N ILE A 485 -4.96 11.74 -17.98
CA ILE A 485 -3.65 11.68 -17.30
C ILE A 485 -2.90 12.99 -17.46
N ASN A 486 -2.47 13.58 -16.34
CA ASN A 486 -1.40 14.57 -16.30
C ASN A 486 -0.15 14.04 -15.61
N LYS A 487 0.97 14.71 -15.90
CA LYS A 487 2.23 14.62 -15.18
C LYS A 487 2.48 15.94 -14.47
N SER A 488 3.20 15.88 -13.36
CA SER A 488 3.65 17.09 -12.66
C SER A 488 5.09 16.93 -12.17
N ALA A 489 5.86 18.02 -12.19
CA ALA A 489 7.15 18.10 -11.48
C ALA A 489 7.02 18.72 -10.07
N LYS A 490 5.84 19.23 -9.69
CA LYS A 490 5.63 19.92 -8.40
C LYS A 490 5.04 18.99 -7.34
N HIS A 491 3.76 18.67 -7.46
CA HIS A 491 3.01 17.88 -6.48
C HIS A 491 2.42 16.63 -7.15
N PRO A 492 2.04 15.60 -6.38
CA PRO A 492 1.47 14.38 -6.95
C PRO A 492 0.19 14.64 -7.73
N MET A 493 0.12 14.08 -8.94
CA MET A 493 -1.09 13.99 -9.74
C MET A 493 -1.50 12.53 -9.88
N TRP A 494 -2.75 12.20 -9.56
CA TRP A 494 -3.26 10.84 -9.70
C TRP A 494 -4.73 10.82 -10.09
N ALA A 495 -5.15 9.82 -10.87
CA ALA A 495 -6.55 9.70 -11.25
C ALA A 495 -7.40 9.28 -10.06
N THR A 496 -8.34 10.15 -9.68
CA THR A 496 -9.30 9.92 -8.60
C THR A 496 -10.41 8.96 -9.00
N GLU A 497 -10.59 8.73 -10.30
CA GLU A 497 -11.42 7.67 -10.85
C GLU A 497 -11.08 7.44 -12.34
N TYR A 498 -10.82 6.19 -12.73
CA TYR A 498 -10.66 5.80 -14.13
C TYR A 498 -11.42 4.51 -14.47
N CYS A 499 -11.63 4.23 -15.78
CA CYS A 499 -12.29 3.03 -16.33
C CYS A 499 -13.73 2.79 -15.84
N ARG A 500 -14.72 3.47 -16.44
CA ARG A 500 -16.14 3.38 -16.03
C ARG A 500 -16.90 2.15 -16.55
N ASP A 501 -16.27 1.39 -17.43
CA ASP A 501 -16.80 0.19 -18.04
C ASP A 501 -17.39 -0.79 -17.01
N GLU A 502 -18.35 -1.58 -17.45
CA GLU A 502 -19.10 -2.50 -16.60
C GLU A 502 -19.14 -3.90 -17.22
N GLY A 503 -18.90 -4.92 -16.38
CA GLY A 503 -18.94 -6.32 -16.80
C GLY A 503 -19.51 -7.21 -15.70
N LEU A 504 -20.57 -7.96 -16.01
CA LEU A 504 -21.19 -8.88 -15.06
C LEU A 504 -20.34 -10.16 -14.96
N ARG A 505 -20.04 -10.61 -13.73
CA ARG A 505 -19.22 -11.80 -13.47
C ARG A 505 -19.72 -13.05 -14.22
N LYS A 506 -21.05 -13.18 -14.34
CA LYS A 506 -21.76 -14.27 -15.01
C LYS A 506 -21.32 -14.55 -16.46
N TYR A 507 -20.86 -13.53 -17.19
CA TYR A 507 -20.56 -13.64 -18.61
C TYR A 507 -19.05 -13.73 -18.87
N TRP A 508 -18.55 -14.95 -19.04
CA TRP A 508 -17.14 -15.20 -19.32
C TRP A 508 -16.66 -14.58 -20.64
N ASP A 509 -17.27 -15.00 -21.74
CA ASP A 509 -16.87 -14.64 -23.09
C ASP A 509 -18.00 -14.93 -24.10
N ASN A 510 -17.75 -14.67 -25.38
CA ASN A 510 -18.70 -14.89 -26.48
C ASN A 510 -18.97 -16.37 -26.82
N TYR A 511 -18.35 -17.32 -26.12
CA TYR A 511 -18.37 -18.75 -26.47
C TYR A 511 -18.96 -19.63 -25.36
N SER A 512 -19.26 -19.04 -24.21
CA SER A 512 -19.63 -19.77 -22.99
C SER A 512 -21.10 -19.57 -22.62
N TYR A 513 -21.67 -20.60 -22.01
CA TYR A 513 -22.98 -20.50 -21.38
C TYR A 513 -22.89 -19.76 -20.01
N PRO A 514 -23.85 -18.88 -19.66
CA PRO A 514 -24.97 -18.42 -20.47
C PRO A 514 -24.48 -17.43 -21.54
N PHE A 515 -24.80 -17.72 -22.79
CA PHE A 515 -24.29 -16.97 -23.94
C PHE A 515 -24.65 -15.49 -23.83
N HIS A 516 -23.62 -14.66 -23.93
CA HIS A 516 -23.73 -13.22 -23.95
C HIS A 516 -22.68 -12.69 -24.91
N GLN A 517 -23.14 -12.09 -26.01
CA GLN A 517 -22.24 -11.43 -26.94
C GLN A 517 -21.75 -10.12 -26.31
N ASP A 518 -20.44 -9.88 -26.38
CA ASP A 518 -19.81 -8.70 -25.80
C ASP A 518 -20.50 -7.41 -26.25
N GLY A 519 -20.89 -6.58 -25.27
CA GLY A 519 -21.60 -5.34 -25.50
C GLY A 519 -23.12 -5.46 -25.61
N ASP A 520 -23.69 -6.66 -25.62
CA ASP A 520 -25.15 -6.84 -25.71
C ASP A 520 -25.84 -6.35 -24.42
N GLY A 521 -26.74 -5.38 -24.56
CA GLY A 521 -27.51 -4.83 -23.46
C GLY A 521 -28.46 -3.73 -23.90
N PRO A 522 -29.26 -3.17 -22.96
CA PRO A 522 -30.16 -2.07 -23.27
C PRO A 522 -29.37 -0.80 -23.62
N LEU A 523 -30.01 0.10 -24.37
CA LEU A 523 -29.48 1.45 -24.57
C LEU A 523 -29.45 2.21 -23.24
N TYR A 524 -28.46 3.09 -23.09
CA TYR A 524 -28.41 4.03 -21.98
C TYR A 524 -28.68 5.44 -22.50
N LYS A 525 -29.77 6.07 -22.04
CA LYS A 525 -30.22 7.40 -22.51
C LYS A 525 -30.28 7.47 -24.05
N ASP A 526 -30.89 6.46 -24.67
CA ASP A 526 -31.04 6.28 -26.12
C ASP A 526 -29.72 6.14 -26.92
N GLN A 527 -28.60 5.84 -26.24
CA GLN A 527 -27.27 5.67 -26.83
C GLN A 527 -26.73 4.26 -26.61
N ASN A 528 -25.76 3.84 -27.44
CA ASN A 528 -25.11 2.55 -27.33
C ASN A 528 -24.43 2.42 -25.95
N ALA A 529 -24.66 1.30 -25.26
CA ALA A 529 -24.13 1.04 -23.93
C ALA A 529 -23.21 -0.21 -23.89
N SER A 530 -22.57 -0.55 -25.01
CA SER A 530 -21.71 -1.74 -25.13
C SER A 530 -20.56 -1.77 -24.12
N SER A 531 -19.92 -0.63 -23.85
CA SER A 531 -18.89 -0.48 -22.82
C SER A 531 -19.40 -0.75 -21.39
N TYR A 532 -20.72 -0.69 -21.18
CA TYR A 532 -21.36 -0.97 -19.89
C TYR A 532 -22.01 -2.37 -19.83
N ASN A 533 -21.82 -3.18 -20.87
CA ASN A 533 -22.34 -4.54 -20.98
C ASN A 533 -21.27 -5.49 -21.51
N ARG A 534 -20.05 -5.42 -20.97
CA ARG A 534 -18.93 -6.26 -21.38
C ARG A 534 -19.00 -7.66 -20.78
N ASN A 535 -18.43 -8.65 -21.48
CA ASN A 535 -18.05 -9.93 -20.88
C ASN A 535 -16.66 -9.85 -20.21
N GLN A 536 -16.22 -10.91 -19.52
CA GLN A 536 -14.96 -10.90 -18.77
C GLN A 536 -13.72 -10.80 -19.67
N ASP A 537 -13.72 -11.39 -20.86
CA ASP A 537 -12.63 -11.25 -21.84
C ASP A 537 -12.37 -9.77 -22.19
N SER A 538 -13.41 -9.04 -22.64
CA SER A 538 -13.25 -7.65 -23.08
C SER A 538 -13.06 -6.69 -21.91
N PHE A 539 -13.74 -6.91 -20.78
CA PHE A 539 -13.60 -6.09 -19.58
C PHE A 539 -12.18 -6.17 -19.01
N THR A 540 -11.59 -7.37 -18.97
CA THR A 540 -10.23 -7.56 -18.46
C THR A 540 -9.20 -6.87 -19.36
N ARG A 541 -9.35 -6.99 -20.69
CA ARG A 541 -8.46 -6.30 -21.63
C ARG A 541 -8.53 -4.79 -21.48
N GLU A 542 -9.73 -4.23 -21.34
CA GLU A 542 -9.91 -2.79 -21.12
C GLU A 542 -9.19 -2.30 -19.86
N LEU A 543 -9.26 -3.07 -18.76
CA LEU A 543 -8.54 -2.76 -17.52
C LEU A 543 -7.02 -2.76 -17.70
N VAL A 544 -6.48 -3.70 -18.49
CA VAL A 544 -5.04 -3.75 -18.81
C VAL A 544 -4.62 -2.54 -19.63
N THR A 545 -5.35 -2.24 -20.71
CA THR A 545 -5.09 -1.07 -21.55
C THR A 545 -5.13 0.22 -20.73
N ARG A 546 -6.15 0.40 -19.86
CA ARG A 546 -6.25 1.60 -19.01
C ARG A 546 -5.12 1.71 -18.00
N TRP A 547 -4.70 0.61 -17.38
CA TRP A 547 -3.57 0.68 -16.44
C TRP A 547 -2.25 0.99 -17.14
N ASN A 548 -2.03 0.45 -18.34
CA ASN A 548 -0.83 0.72 -19.13
C ASN A 548 -0.64 2.23 -19.39
N ASP A 549 -1.73 2.98 -19.55
CA ASP A 549 -1.69 4.43 -19.72
C ASP A 549 -0.98 5.14 -18.54
N TYR A 550 -1.22 4.70 -17.30
CA TYR A 550 -0.53 5.22 -16.11
C TYR A 550 0.86 4.62 -15.91
N TYR A 551 1.05 3.35 -16.28
CA TYR A 551 2.31 2.65 -16.13
C TYR A 551 3.44 3.28 -16.97
N ARG A 552 3.15 3.76 -18.19
CA ARG A 552 4.18 4.36 -19.07
C ARG A 552 4.73 5.71 -18.59
N VAL A 553 4.00 6.44 -17.73
CA VAL A 553 4.37 7.77 -17.22
C VAL A 553 4.63 7.77 -15.70
N ARG A 554 4.91 6.60 -15.13
CA ARG A 554 5.11 6.39 -13.68
C ARG A 554 6.45 6.98 -13.17
N PRO A 555 6.68 7.03 -11.84
CA PRO A 555 7.99 7.37 -11.30
C PRO A 555 9.14 6.55 -11.92
N GLY A 556 10.23 7.21 -12.32
CA GLY A 556 11.35 6.59 -13.04
C GLY A 556 11.37 6.85 -14.55
N THR A 557 10.33 7.44 -15.11
CA THR A 557 10.24 7.74 -16.55
C THR A 557 10.48 9.20 -16.91
N GLY A 558 10.92 10.06 -15.98
CA GLY A 558 11.16 11.48 -16.20
C GLY A 558 11.19 12.29 -14.91
N LYS A 559 11.39 13.62 -14.99
CA LYS A 559 11.23 14.51 -13.81
C LYS A 559 9.78 14.91 -13.57
N ARG A 560 8.95 14.82 -14.61
CA ARG A 560 7.48 14.93 -14.54
C ARG A 560 6.91 13.54 -14.66
N VAL A 561 6.04 13.16 -13.74
CA VAL A 561 5.45 11.83 -13.68
C VAL A 561 4.00 11.91 -13.22
N SER A 562 3.22 10.88 -13.52
CA SER A 562 1.96 10.61 -12.85
C SER A 562 2.23 9.74 -11.63
N SER A 563 1.59 10.07 -10.50
CA SER A 563 1.60 9.21 -9.32
C SER A 563 0.70 7.99 -9.47
N GLY A 564 -0.01 7.81 -10.59
CA GLY A 564 -0.87 6.66 -10.86
C GLY A 564 -2.35 7.01 -10.73
N GLY A 565 -3.17 6.11 -10.17
CA GLY A 565 -4.60 6.34 -10.08
C GLY A 565 -5.41 5.19 -9.52
N VAL A 566 -6.68 5.44 -9.26
CA VAL A 566 -7.61 4.45 -8.74
C VAL A 566 -8.73 4.16 -9.74
N LYS A 567 -8.96 2.88 -9.97
CA LYS A 567 -10.00 2.40 -10.86
C LYS A 567 -11.36 2.56 -10.17
N ILE A 568 -12.39 3.00 -10.89
CA ILE A 568 -13.70 3.21 -10.26
C ILE A 568 -14.30 1.88 -9.81
N ILE A 569 -14.65 1.85 -8.53
CA ILE A 569 -15.31 0.77 -7.80
C ILE A 569 -14.46 -0.49 -7.66
N PHE A 570 -14.27 -0.96 -6.42
CA PHE A 570 -13.68 -2.26 -6.14
C PHE A 570 -14.74 -3.36 -6.31
N SER A 571 -15.84 -3.24 -5.57
CA SER A 571 -16.97 -4.17 -5.58
C SER A 571 -18.18 -3.50 -6.21
N ASP A 572 -18.84 -4.18 -7.15
CA ASP A 572 -20.10 -3.73 -7.76
C ASP A 572 -21.03 -3.10 -6.72
N SER A 573 -21.71 -2.01 -7.11
CA SER A 573 -22.32 -1.07 -6.18
C SER A 573 -23.77 -0.76 -6.56
N ASN A 574 -24.66 -0.64 -5.57
CA ASN A 574 -26.06 -0.26 -5.73
C ASN A 574 -26.24 1.26 -5.95
N THR A 575 -25.27 1.91 -6.59
CA THR A 575 -25.31 3.31 -7.00
C THR A 575 -25.65 3.45 -8.48
N HIS A 576 -25.64 4.67 -9.03
CA HIS A 576 -25.98 4.95 -10.43
C HIS A 576 -25.25 4.01 -11.41
N PHE A 577 -26.02 3.37 -12.30
CA PHE A 577 -25.56 2.35 -13.24
C PHE A 577 -25.93 2.70 -14.68
N ARG A 578 -25.32 2.00 -15.65
CA ARG A 578 -25.54 2.24 -17.09
C ARG A 578 -25.81 0.96 -17.87
N GLY A 579 -25.45 -0.18 -17.29
CA GLY A 579 -25.66 -1.49 -17.89
C GLY A 579 -27.07 -2.04 -17.70
N ALA A 580 -27.22 -3.34 -18.00
CA ALA A 580 -28.48 -4.05 -17.95
C ALA A 580 -29.06 -4.30 -16.54
N GLU A 581 -28.24 -4.29 -15.50
CA GLU A 581 -28.71 -4.52 -14.11
C GLU A 581 -29.12 -3.20 -13.45
N ASN A 582 -29.91 -3.26 -12.38
CA ASN A 582 -30.31 -2.10 -11.57
C ASN A 582 -29.22 -1.59 -10.59
N TYR A 583 -27.98 -2.03 -10.77
CA TYR A 583 -26.82 -1.64 -9.98
C TYR A 583 -25.57 -1.58 -10.88
N ARG A 584 -24.56 -0.85 -10.43
CA ARG A 584 -23.35 -0.58 -11.21
C ARG A 584 -22.39 -1.75 -11.14
N ARG A 585 -22.04 -2.31 -12.30
CA ARG A 585 -21.16 -3.48 -12.42
C ARG A 585 -19.72 -3.13 -12.79
N SER A 586 -19.29 -1.93 -12.41
CA SER A 586 -17.93 -1.50 -12.71
C SER A 586 -16.91 -2.26 -11.87
N GLY A 587 -17.25 -2.87 -10.73
CA GLY A 587 -16.30 -3.50 -9.81
C GLY A 587 -15.47 -4.63 -10.42
N VAL A 588 -14.29 -4.88 -9.85
CA VAL A 588 -13.48 -6.09 -10.15
C VAL A 588 -13.88 -7.27 -9.27
N THR A 589 -14.77 -7.06 -8.30
CA THR A 589 -15.52 -8.11 -7.63
C THR A 589 -17.01 -7.85 -7.80
N ASP A 590 -17.81 -8.90 -7.65
CA ASP A 590 -19.27 -8.76 -7.53
C ASP A 590 -19.68 -8.16 -6.16
N PRO A 591 -20.96 -7.90 -5.91
CA PRO A 591 -21.44 -7.31 -4.66
C PRO A 591 -21.14 -8.14 -3.40
N THR A 592 -20.90 -9.46 -3.55
CA THR A 592 -20.54 -10.36 -2.45
C THR A 592 -19.03 -10.60 -2.33
N ARG A 593 -18.23 -9.82 -3.06
CA ARG A 593 -16.76 -9.89 -3.11
C ARG A 593 -16.27 -11.24 -3.64
N ILE A 594 -16.94 -11.78 -4.66
CA ILE A 594 -16.38 -12.84 -5.51
C ILE A 594 -15.58 -12.17 -6.64
N PRO A 595 -14.29 -12.50 -6.82
CA PRO A 595 -13.44 -11.84 -7.80
C PRO A 595 -13.84 -12.18 -9.24
N LYS A 596 -13.72 -11.17 -10.11
CA LYS A 596 -13.79 -11.26 -11.57
C LYS A 596 -12.37 -11.44 -12.15
N ASP A 597 -12.23 -11.73 -13.45
CA ASP A 597 -10.90 -11.81 -14.09
C ASP A 597 -10.09 -10.51 -13.95
N GLY A 598 -10.77 -9.36 -13.98
CA GLY A 598 -10.16 -8.05 -13.76
C GLY A 598 -9.43 -7.90 -12.41
N TYR A 599 -9.85 -8.63 -11.36
CA TYR A 599 -9.14 -8.65 -10.08
C TYR A 599 -7.76 -9.28 -10.21
N TYR A 600 -7.69 -10.42 -10.91
CA TYR A 600 -6.42 -11.14 -11.12
C TYR A 600 -5.51 -10.42 -12.12
N ALA A 601 -6.08 -9.75 -13.13
CA ALA A 601 -5.29 -8.89 -14.02
C ALA A 601 -4.60 -7.75 -13.24
N HIS A 602 -5.34 -7.06 -12.37
CA HIS A 602 -4.74 -6.07 -11.47
C HIS A 602 -3.69 -6.68 -10.55
N GLN A 603 -3.95 -7.86 -9.96
CA GLN A 603 -2.97 -8.55 -9.14
C GLN A 603 -1.64 -8.81 -9.89
N VAL A 604 -1.70 -9.15 -11.18
CA VAL A 604 -0.51 -9.30 -12.02
C VAL A 604 0.20 -7.97 -12.25
N MET A 605 -0.53 -6.95 -12.72
CA MET A 605 0.07 -5.67 -13.14
C MET A 605 0.58 -4.82 -11.98
N TRP A 606 0.07 -5.04 -10.77
CA TRP A 606 0.29 -4.17 -9.61
C TRP A 606 1.28 -4.73 -8.58
N ASP A 607 1.91 -5.89 -8.81
CA ASP A 607 2.77 -6.52 -7.78
C ASP A 607 4.16 -5.86 -7.65
N GLY A 608 4.18 -4.67 -7.07
CA GLY A 608 5.39 -3.91 -6.75
C GLY A 608 5.06 -2.49 -6.28
N TRP A 609 6.06 -1.72 -5.83
CA TRP A 609 5.83 -0.35 -5.35
C TRP A 609 5.65 0.65 -6.50
N VAL A 610 6.51 0.57 -7.52
CA VAL A 610 6.40 1.30 -8.78
C VAL A 610 6.68 0.35 -9.93
N ASP A 611 7.90 -0.20 -10.02
CA ASP A 611 8.20 -1.29 -10.94
C ASP A 611 7.64 -2.62 -10.41
N VAL A 612 7.48 -3.60 -11.30
CA VAL A 612 7.12 -4.98 -10.93
C VAL A 612 8.26 -5.56 -10.07
N GLU A 613 7.89 -6.07 -8.89
CA GLU A 613 8.82 -6.73 -7.97
C GLU A 613 8.61 -8.24 -7.92
N ASN A 614 7.38 -8.71 -8.14
CA ASN A 614 7.05 -10.14 -8.18
C ASN A 614 6.32 -10.48 -9.48
N TYR A 615 6.91 -11.35 -10.28
CA TYR A 615 6.32 -11.75 -11.55
C TYR A 615 5.16 -12.72 -11.36
N ARG A 616 4.07 -12.46 -12.07
CA ARG A 616 2.84 -13.26 -12.10
C ARG A 616 2.30 -13.37 -13.52
N THR A 617 1.48 -14.39 -13.72
CA THR A 617 0.75 -14.68 -14.96
C THR A 617 -0.66 -15.10 -14.61
N HIS A 618 -1.65 -14.65 -15.37
CA HIS A 618 -3.06 -15.03 -15.26
C HIS A 618 -3.63 -15.30 -16.65
N ILE A 619 -4.30 -16.44 -16.82
CA ILE A 619 -5.03 -16.78 -18.05
C ILE A 619 -6.48 -16.34 -17.81
N VAL A 620 -7.01 -15.50 -18.69
CA VAL A 620 -8.38 -14.97 -18.57
C VAL A 620 -9.40 -16.06 -18.89
N GLY A 621 -10.46 -16.15 -18.09
CA GLY A 621 -11.58 -17.07 -18.33
C GLY A 621 -11.41 -18.48 -17.75
N HIS A 622 -11.78 -19.50 -18.52
CA HIS A 622 -11.81 -20.90 -18.10
C HIS A 622 -11.40 -21.84 -19.26
N TRP A 623 -11.40 -23.16 -19.04
CA TRP A 623 -11.00 -24.16 -20.07
C TRP A 623 -12.05 -25.25 -20.32
N ASN A 624 -13.32 -24.86 -20.35
CA ASN A 624 -14.48 -25.73 -20.60
C ASN A 624 -15.26 -25.20 -21.80
N TYR A 625 -14.99 -25.71 -22.99
CA TYR A 625 -15.68 -25.36 -24.24
C TYR A 625 -16.07 -26.62 -25.00
N THR A 626 -16.79 -26.48 -26.12
CA THR A 626 -17.05 -27.61 -27.02
C THR A 626 -15.89 -27.80 -28.02
N PRO A 627 -15.70 -29.02 -28.58
CA PRO A 627 -14.61 -29.31 -29.54
C PRO A 627 -14.54 -28.41 -30.78
N GLU A 628 -15.65 -27.75 -31.12
CA GLU A 628 -15.78 -26.86 -32.28
C GLU A 628 -15.20 -25.46 -31.99
N VAL A 629 -15.07 -25.07 -30.72
CA VAL A 629 -14.63 -23.72 -30.33
C VAL A 629 -13.16 -23.52 -30.71
N VAL A 630 -12.95 -22.45 -31.46
CA VAL A 630 -11.64 -21.86 -31.76
C VAL A 630 -11.75 -20.39 -31.38
N LYS A 631 -10.96 -19.95 -30.40
CA LYS A 631 -11.00 -18.57 -29.91
C LYS A 631 -9.60 -18.04 -29.62
N ASP A 632 -9.52 -16.73 -29.48
CA ASP A 632 -8.31 -16.09 -28.97
C ASP A 632 -8.19 -16.34 -27.45
N ILE A 633 -6.98 -16.57 -26.97
CA ILE A 633 -6.68 -16.71 -25.54
C ILE A 633 -5.90 -15.48 -25.10
N TYR A 634 -6.35 -14.87 -24.01
CA TYR A 634 -5.73 -13.72 -23.40
C TYR A 634 -5.01 -14.13 -22.11
N VAL A 635 -3.76 -13.70 -21.99
CA VAL A 635 -2.94 -13.90 -20.80
C VAL A 635 -2.44 -12.55 -20.34
N VAL A 636 -2.69 -12.22 -19.07
CA VAL A 636 -2.09 -11.05 -18.43
C VAL A 636 -0.83 -11.51 -17.73
N SER A 637 0.33 -10.98 -18.11
CA SER A 637 1.62 -11.33 -17.53
C SER A 637 2.51 -10.11 -17.32
N SER A 638 3.35 -10.18 -16.31
CA SER A 638 4.34 -9.14 -15.99
C SER A 638 5.74 -9.45 -16.52
N GLY A 639 5.96 -10.63 -17.11
CA GLY A 639 7.20 -10.95 -17.80
C GLY A 639 7.25 -10.39 -19.23
N GLU A 640 8.42 -10.49 -19.85
CA GLU A 640 8.69 -9.91 -21.17
C GLU A 640 8.08 -10.72 -22.31
N GLU A 641 8.00 -12.04 -22.12
CA GLU A 641 7.38 -12.97 -23.06
C GLU A 641 6.49 -14.00 -22.35
N VAL A 642 5.57 -14.59 -23.10
CA VAL A 642 4.70 -15.69 -22.63
C VAL A 642 4.54 -16.73 -23.73
N GLU A 643 4.68 -18.01 -23.37
CA GLU A 643 4.37 -19.15 -24.22
C GLU A 643 3.14 -19.90 -23.70
N LEU A 644 2.27 -20.34 -24.60
CA LEU A 644 1.05 -21.08 -24.27
C LEU A 644 1.20 -22.55 -24.63
N PHE A 645 0.72 -23.44 -23.77
CA PHE A 645 0.70 -24.88 -23.97
C PHE A 645 -0.71 -25.43 -23.82
N VAL A 646 -1.10 -26.32 -24.73
CA VAL A 646 -2.32 -27.15 -24.59
C VAL A 646 -1.86 -28.59 -24.47
N ASN A 647 -2.19 -29.25 -23.36
CA ASN A 647 -1.80 -30.63 -23.07
C ASN A 647 -0.28 -30.87 -23.25
N GLY A 648 0.52 -29.92 -22.77
CA GLY A 648 1.99 -29.94 -22.85
C GLY A 648 2.57 -29.63 -24.24
N LYS A 649 1.74 -29.35 -25.26
CA LYS A 649 2.19 -28.95 -26.60
C LYS A 649 2.18 -27.44 -26.73
N SER A 650 3.33 -26.85 -27.05
CA SER A 650 3.43 -25.41 -27.31
C SER A 650 2.53 -24.97 -28.46
N LYS A 651 1.89 -23.82 -28.29
CA LYS A 651 1.12 -23.09 -29.29
C LYS A 651 1.83 -21.80 -29.73
N GLY A 652 3.11 -21.65 -29.37
CA GLY A 652 3.94 -20.50 -29.71
C GLY A 652 3.94 -19.41 -28.64
N MET A 653 4.68 -18.33 -28.94
CA MET A 653 4.77 -17.12 -28.13
C MET A 653 3.58 -16.19 -28.38
N GLY A 654 3.13 -15.49 -27.35
CA GLY A 654 1.99 -14.57 -27.42
C GLY A 654 2.34 -13.25 -28.08
N GLU A 655 1.36 -12.66 -28.78
CA GLU A 655 1.43 -11.29 -29.27
C GLU A 655 1.28 -10.32 -28.08
N ARG A 656 2.36 -9.64 -27.70
CA ARG A 656 2.37 -8.69 -26.58
C ARG A 656 1.77 -7.34 -26.99
N SER A 657 0.86 -6.82 -26.19
CA SER A 657 0.30 -5.46 -26.29
C SER A 657 0.11 -4.85 -24.90
N ASP A 658 -0.01 -3.52 -24.82
CA ASP A 658 -0.27 -2.78 -23.57
C ASP A 658 0.65 -3.17 -22.40
N HIS A 659 1.90 -3.52 -22.73
CA HIS A 659 2.95 -4.03 -21.84
C HIS A 659 2.64 -5.37 -21.13
N PHE A 660 1.40 -5.62 -20.70
CA PHE A 660 1.04 -6.76 -19.86
C PHE A 660 0.12 -7.79 -20.53
N LEU A 661 -0.47 -7.48 -21.70
CA LEU A 661 -1.42 -8.36 -22.37
C LEU A 661 -0.71 -9.21 -23.43
N PHE A 662 -0.95 -10.51 -23.42
CA PHE A 662 -0.44 -11.46 -24.41
C PHE A 662 -1.63 -12.16 -25.07
N THR A 663 -1.73 -12.05 -26.39
CA THR A 663 -2.81 -12.65 -27.18
C THR A 663 -2.30 -13.84 -27.98
N PHE A 664 -3.02 -14.96 -27.89
CA PHE A 664 -2.77 -16.17 -28.67
C PHE A 664 -3.96 -16.40 -29.59
N ARG A 665 -3.74 -16.27 -30.90
CA ARG A 665 -4.82 -16.26 -31.88
C ARG A 665 -5.31 -17.66 -32.24
N ASN A 666 -6.62 -17.80 -32.44
CA ASN A 666 -7.24 -19.00 -33.02
C ASN A 666 -6.84 -20.33 -32.34
N ILE A 667 -6.82 -20.35 -31.00
CA ILE A 667 -6.52 -21.55 -30.25
C ILE A 667 -7.76 -22.45 -30.27
N ARG A 668 -7.61 -23.63 -30.88
CA ARG A 668 -8.60 -24.70 -30.81
C ARG A 668 -8.61 -25.29 -29.41
N TRP A 669 -9.79 -25.41 -28.83
CA TRP A 669 -9.94 -26.07 -27.54
C TRP A 669 -9.67 -27.58 -27.65
N GLU A 670 -8.94 -28.11 -26.68
CA GLU A 670 -8.78 -29.54 -26.45
C GLU A 670 -8.97 -29.77 -24.94
N SER A 671 -9.79 -30.76 -24.57
CA SER A 671 -9.97 -31.14 -23.16
C SER A 671 -8.62 -31.48 -22.51
N GLY A 672 -8.43 -31.04 -21.26
CA GLY A 672 -7.22 -31.26 -20.47
C GLY A 672 -6.70 -29.96 -19.86
N THR A 673 -5.41 -29.66 -20.05
CA THR A 673 -4.75 -28.52 -19.39
C THR A 673 -4.33 -27.46 -20.39
N LEU A 674 -4.65 -26.19 -20.09
CA LEU A 674 -4.08 -25.00 -20.69
C LEU A 674 -3.06 -24.40 -19.72
N GLU A 675 -1.82 -24.17 -20.16
CA GLU A 675 -0.76 -23.58 -19.34
C GLU A 675 -0.13 -22.38 -20.06
N ALA A 676 0.06 -21.28 -19.33
CA ALA A 676 0.85 -20.14 -19.77
C ALA A 676 2.13 -20.04 -18.94
N VAL A 677 3.26 -19.86 -19.61
CA VAL A 677 4.59 -19.76 -18.99
C VAL A 677 5.21 -18.43 -19.39
N SER A 678 5.57 -17.62 -18.41
CA SER A 678 6.19 -16.32 -18.66
C SER A 678 7.70 -16.37 -18.48
N TYR A 679 8.42 -15.58 -19.29
CA TYR A 679 9.87 -15.53 -19.33
C TYR A 679 10.41 -14.10 -19.25
N ASP A 680 11.67 -13.97 -18.81
CA ASP A 680 12.46 -12.76 -19.00
C ASP A 680 13.13 -12.72 -20.40
N ASP A 681 13.83 -11.62 -20.71
CA ASP A 681 14.59 -11.46 -21.96
C ASP A 681 15.65 -12.56 -22.18
N ALA A 682 16.15 -13.15 -21.10
CA ALA A 682 17.13 -14.24 -21.11
C ALA A 682 16.49 -15.63 -21.21
N LYS A 683 15.16 -15.71 -21.39
CA LYS A 683 14.35 -16.93 -21.47
C LYS A 683 14.30 -17.75 -20.18
N ASN A 684 14.62 -17.18 -19.02
CA ASN A 684 14.37 -17.83 -17.74
C ASN A 684 12.88 -17.77 -17.41
N THR A 685 12.32 -18.86 -16.87
CA THR A 685 10.92 -18.87 -16.42
C THR A 685 10.75 -17.97 -15.19
N LEU A 686 9.78 -17.05 -15.27
CA LEU A 686 9.39 -16.13 -14.19
C LEU A 686 8.17 -16.63 -13.42
N SER A 687 7.11 -17.02 -14.14
CA SER A 687 5.82 -17.45 -13.55
C SER A 687 5.04 -18.37 -14.48
N ARG A 688 4.05 -19.08 -13.92
CA ARG A 688 3.16 -20.00 -14.66
C ARG A 688 1.72 -19.88 -14.16
N HIS A 689 0.76 -20.09 -15.04
CA HIS A 689 -0.64 -20.24 -14.67
C HIS A 689 -1.29 -21.37 -15.48
N LYS A 690 -2.23 -22.09 -14.86
CA LYS A 690 -2.88 -23.26 -15.45
C LYS A 690 -4.39 -23.19 -15.26
N LEU A 691 -5.10 -23.58 -16.31
CA LEU A 691 -6.53 -23.88 -16.27
C LEU A 691 -6.72 -25.33 -16.71
N GLU A 692 -7.69 -26.01 -16.11
CA GLU A 692 -8.01 -27.41 -16.42
C GLU A 692 -9.49 -27.52 -16.79
N THR A 693 -9.79 -28.37 -17.77
CA THR A 693 -11.16 -28.74 -18.10
C THR A 693 -11.76 -29.52 -16.94
N THR A 694 -12.84 -29.00 -16.34
CA THR A 694 -13.57 -29.73 -15.29
C THR A 694 -14.53 -30.76 -15.89
N GLY A 695 -14.87 -31.77 -15.09
CA GLY A 695 -15.95 -32.70 -15.42
C GLY A 695 -17.35 -32.08 -15.29
N GLU A 696 -18.37 -32.93 -15.48
CA GLU A 696 -19.77 -32.59 -15.23
C GLU A 696 -20.01 -32.25 -13.75
N ALA A 697 -20.96 -31.36 -13.49
CA ALA A 697 -21.37 -31.00 -12.15
C ALA A 697 -21.88 -32.24 -11.37
N ALA A 698 -21.33 -32.47 -10.18
CA ALA A 698 -21.61 -33.67 -9.39
C ALA A 698 -22.07 -33.35 -7.96
N ALA A 699 -21.59 -32.25 -7.36
CA ALA A 699 -21.87 -31.93 -5.97
C ALA A 699 -21.90 -30.43 -5.70
N VAL A 700 -22.59 -30.06 -4.63
CA VAL A 700 -22.48 -28.74 -3.99
C VAL A 700 -21.36 -28.80 -2.96
N ARG A 701 -20.56 -27.73 -2.84
CA ARG A 701 -19.56 -27.52 -1.79
C ARG A 701 -19.87 -26.24 -1.02
N LEU A 702 -19.75 -26.28 0.30
CA LEU A 702 -19.93 -25.11 1.18
C LEU A 702 -18.65 -24.79 1.93
N LYS A 703 -18.33 -23.50 2.04
CA LYS A 703 -17.19 -22.99 2.83
C LYS A 703 -17.62 -21.81 3.69
N LEU A 704 -17.47 -21.97 5.01
CA LEU A 704 -17.78 -20.94 6.00
C LEU A 704 -16.63 -19.92 6.11
N MET A 705 -16.98 -18.65 6.21
CA MET A 705 -16.09 -17.53 6.53
C MET A 705 -16.75 -16.70 7.63
N GLN A 706 -15.98 -16.33 8.65
CA GLN A 706 -16.47 -15.63 9.84
C GLN A 706 -15.35 -14.78 10.43
N ALA A 707 -15.69 -13.92 11.41
CA ALA A 707 -14.72 -13.14 12.15
C ALA A 707 -13.60 -14.01 12.75
N PRO A 708 -12.35 -13.51 12.84
CA PRO A 708 -11.22 -14.24 13.44
C PRO A 708 -11.46 -14.70 14.88
N ASP A 709 -12.26 -13.96 15.65
CA ASP A 709 -12.63 -14.31 17.02
C ASP A 709 -13.95 -15.11 17.12
N GLY A 710 -14.47 -15.57 15.98
CA GLY A 710 -15.64 -16.44 15.84
C GLY A 710 -16.96 -15.71 15.75
N PHE A 711 -17.98 -16.38 15.20
CA PHE A 711 -19.31 -15.81 14.98
C PHE A 711 -20.05 -15.55 16.29
N LYS A 712 -20.42 -14.29 16.56
CA LYS A 712 -21.05 -13.88 17.82
C LYS A 712 -22.57 -13.84 17.72
N ALA A 713 -23.22 -14.26 18.79
CA ALA A 713 -24.65 -14.06 19.01
C ALA A 713 -24.89 -12.69 19.67
N ASP A 714 -24.69 -11.62 18.89
CA ASP A 714 -24.98 -10.24 19.29
C ASP A 714 -26.17 -9.64 18.54
N GLY A 715 -26.69 -10.31 17.51
CA GLY A 715 -27.79 -9.84 16.67
C GLY A 715 -27.35 -9.04 15.44
N ALA A 716 -26.05 -8.81 15.25
CA ALA A 716 -25.51 -7.96 14.18
C ALA A 716 -24.32 -8.59 13.43
N ASP A 717 -23.55 -9.45 14.09
CA ASP A 717 -22.45 -10.18 13.46
C ASP A 717 -22.95 -11.04 12.30
N MET A 718 -22.06 -11.32 11.36
CA MET A 718 -22.36 -12.04 10.14
C MET A 718 -21.39 -13.20 9.92
N ALA A 719 -21.89 -14.22 9.24
CA ALA A 719 -21.12 -15.28 8.63
C ALA A 719 -21.40 -15.27 7.11
N LEU A 720 -20.35 -15.50 6.32
CA LEU A 720 -20.48 -15.76 4.89
C LEU A 720 -20.37 -17.25 4.65
N VAL A 721 -21.20 -17.78 3.76
CA VAL A 721 -21.02 -19.14 3.23
C VAL A 721 -20.87 -19.06 1.72
N GLU A 722 -19.69 -19.41 1.24
CA GLU A 722 -19.43 -19.61 -0.18
C GLU A 722 -20.01 -20.96 -0.60
N VAL A 723 -20.73 -20.95 -1.71
CA VAL A 723 -21.38 -22.11 -2.32
C VAL A 723 -20.81 -22.32 -3.70
N GLU A 724 -20.33 -23.53 -3.97
CA GLU A 724 -19.79 -23.90 -5.28
C GLU A 724 -20.48 -25.14 -5.82
N VAL A 725 -20.62 -25.21 -7.14
CA VAL A 725 -20.91 -26.45 -7.87
C VAL A 725 -19.59 -27.01 -8.39
N VAL A 726 -19.31 -28.27 -8.02
CA VAL A 726 -18.04 -28.94 -8.32
C VAL A 726 -18.25 -30.26 -9.05
N ASP A 727 -17.25 -30.67 -9.81
CA ASP A 727 -17.20 -31.98 -10.46
C ASP A 727 -16.86 -33.10 -9.46
N GLU A 728 -16.79 -34.36 -9.93
CA GLU A 728 -16.45 -35.52 -9.09
C GLU A 728 -15.06 -35.44 -8.45
N ASN A 729 -14.16 -34.62 -8.99
CA ASN A 729 -12.82 -34.39 -8.45
C ASN A 729 -12.76 -33.19 -7.49
N GLY A 730 -13.88 -32.47 -7.32
CA GLY A 730 -13.96 -31.29 -6.46
C GLY A 730 -13.48 -30.00 -7.12
N ASN A 731 -13.31 -29.96 -8.45
CA ASN A 731 -13.00 -28.75 -9.19
C ASN A 731 -14.28 -27.95 -9.44
N ARG A 732 -14.25 -26.62 -9.27
CA ARG A 732 -15.40 -25.75 -9.54
C ARG A 732 -15.76 -25.79 -11.02
N CYS A 733 -16.99 -26.16 -11.36
CA CYS A 733 -17.50 -26.18 -12.73
C CYS A 733 -17.78 -24.74 -13.21
N PRO A 734 -16.96 -24.15 -14.11
CA PRO A 734 -17.02 -22.72 -14.42
C PRO A 734 -18.27 -22.33 -15.22
N LEU A 735 -18.99 -23.29 -15.82
CA LEU A 735 -20.23 -23.04 -16.58
C LEU A 735 -21.51 -23.37 -15.79
N ALA A 736 -21.38 -23.86 -14.55
CA ALA A 736 -22.53 -24.20 -13.74
C ALA A 736 -23.32 -22.94 -13.35
N ASN A 737 -24.64 -23.00 -13.56
CA ASN A 737 -25.60 -21.95 -13.18
C ASN A 737 -26.81 -22.53 -12.43
N ASP A 738 -26.60 -23.66 -11.76
CA ASP A 738 -27.63 -24.43 -11.07
C ASP A 738 -28.33 -23.62 -9.99
N MET A 739 -29.66 -23.74 -9.92
CA MET A 739 -30.46 -23.19 -8.84
C MET A 739 -30.16 -23.94 -7.54
N ILE A 740 -29.66 -23.22 -6.54
CA ILE A 740 -29.39 -23.78 -5.21
C ILE A 740 -30.52 -23.41 -4.26
N SER A 741 -31.09 -24.40 -3.60
CA SER A 741 -32.08 -24.24 -2.52
C SER A 741 -31.40 -24.36 -1.16
N PHE A 742 -31.62 -23.38 -0.30
CA PHE A 742 -31.03 -23.29 1.04
C PHE A 742 -32.05 -23.57 2.13
N THR A 743 -31.63 -24.27 3.18
CA THR A 743 -32.38 -24.41 4.43
C THR A 743 -31.47 -24.06 5.60
N LEU A 744 -31.88 -23.06 6.39
CA LEU A 744 -31.18 -22.61 7.59
C LEU A 744 -31.93 -23.06 8.83
N GLU A 745 -31.24 -23.78 9.71
CA GLU A 745 -31.74 -24.24 11.02
C GLU A 745 -30.88 -23.65 12.14
N GLY A 746 -31.50 -23.33 13.28
CA GLY A 746 -30.82 -22.76 14.45
C GLY A 746 -31.04 -21.26 14.63
N PRO A 747 -30.43 -20.64 15.66
CA PRO A 747 -30.70 -19.26 16.05
C PRO A 747 -29.90 -18.24 15.21
N ALA A 748 -30.23 -18.16 13.92
CA ALA A 748 -29.64 -17.23 12.96
C ALA A 748 -30.70 -16.70 11.97
N GLU A 749 -30.40 -15.55 11.37
CA GLU A 749 -31.24 -14.90 10.36
C GLU A 749 -30.64 -15.10 8.96
N TRP A 750 -31.45 -15.59 8.01
CA TRP A 750 -31.06 -15.69 6.61
C TRP A 750 -31.04 -14.31 5.96
N ARG A 751 -29.91 -13.94 5.35
CA ARG A 751 -29.79 -12.68 4.58
C ARG A 751 -29.55 -12.91 3.08
N GLY A 752 -29.42 -14.14 2.63
CA GLY A 752 -29.37 -14.45 1.19
C GLY A 752 -28.07 -14.05 0.50
N GLY A 753 -28.10 -14.04 -0.83
CA GLY A 753 -26.99 -13.63 -1.68
C GLY A 753 -27.52 -12.75 -2.81
N ILE A 754 -26.85 -12.79 -3.96
CA ILE A 754 -27.28 -12.08 -5.16
C ILE A 754 -27.01 -12.92 -6.40
N ALA A 755 -27.90 -12.84 -7.38
CA ALA A 755 -27.70 -13.35 -8.73
C ALA A 755 -28.58 -12.57 -9.72
N GLN A 756 -28.25 -12.61 -11.00
CA GLN A 756 -29.07 -12.01 -12.04
C GLN A 756 -30.42 -12.72 -12.17
N GLY A 757 -31.51 -11.98 -11.98
CA GLY A 757 -32.89 -12.45 -12.13
C GLY A 757 -33.89 -11.48 -11.48
N PRO A 758 -35.18 -11.86 -11.38
CA PRO A 758 -36.19 -11.04 -10.71
C PRO A 758 -35.76 -10.66 -9.29
N ASP A 759 -35.85 -9.37 -8.96
CA ASP A 759 -35.44 -8.81 -7.66
C ASP A 759 -34.01 -9.17 -7.24
N ASN A 760 -33.14 -9.54 -8.20
CA ASN A 760 -31.77 -10.04 -7.99
C ASN A 760 -31.64 -11.19 -6.98
N TYR A 761 -32.73 -11.94 -6.75
CA TYR A 761 -32.84 -12.97 -5.71
C TYR A 761 -32.57 -12.48 -4.28
N ILE A 762 -32.66 -11.18 -4.02
CA ILE A 762 -32.43 -10.62 -2.68
C ILE A 762 -33.40 -11.26 -1.68
N LEU A 763 -32.83 -11.79 -0.59
CA LEU A 763 -33.51 -12.57 0.47
C LEU A 763 -34.10 -13.93 0.04
N SER A 764 -34.03 -14.30 -1.24
CA SER A 764 -34.51 -15.61 -1.70
C SER A 764 -33.68 -16.73 -1.07
N GLN A 765 -34.34 -17.82 -0.69
CA GLN A 765 -33.67 -19.09 -0.32
C GLN A 765 -33.38 -19.98 -1.53
N ASN A 766 -33.78 -19.55 -2.73
CA ASN A 766 -33.48 -20.22 -3.99
C ASN A 766 -32.77 -19.21 -4.88
N LEU A 767 -31.47 -19.40 -5.12
CA LEU A 767 -30.70 -18.56 -6.02
C LEU A 767 -29.67 -19.40 -6.77
N PRO A 768 -29.38 -19.08 -8.04
CA PRO A 768 -28.41 -19.84 -8.81
C PRO A 768 -26.99 -19.56 -8.35
N VAL A 769 -26.10 -20.53 -8.53
CA VAL A 769 -24.69 -20.20 -8.71
C VAL A 769 -24.50 -19.45 -10.02
N GLU A 770 -23.51 -18.58 -10.11
CA GLU A 770 -23.09 -17.98 -11.37
C GLU A 770 -21.62 -18.36 -11.58
N CYS A 771 -21.28 -18.89 -12.75
CA CYS A 771 -19.94 -19.39 -13.03
C CYS A 771 -19.47 -20.46 -12.00
N GLY A 772 -20.40 -21.29 -11.53
CA GLY A 772 -20.17 -22.34 -10.54
C GLY A 772 -19.98 -21.87 -9.10
N ILE A 773 -20.18 -20.58 -8.79
CA ILE A 773 -20.02 -20.03 -7.44
C ILE A 773 -21.08 -18.97 -7.08
N ASN A 774 -21.47 -18.94 -5.81
CA ASN A 774 -22.15 -17.80 -5.19
C ASN A 774 -21.74 -17.68 -3.72
N ARG A 775 -22.22 -16.66 -3.02
CA ARG A 775 -21.99 -16.45 -1.60
C ARG A 775 -23.24 -15.92 -0.92
N VAL A 776 -23.55 -16.48 0.25
CA VAL A 776 -24.73 -16.12 1.03
C VAL A 776 -24.33 -15.59 2.41
N LEU A 777 -25.13 -14.67 2.93
CA LEU A 777 -24.96 -14.01 4.20
C LEU A 777 -25.93 -14.59 5.24
N ILE A 778 -25.42 -14.80 6.45
CA ILE A 778 -26.20 -15.23 7.61
C ILE A 778 -25.89 -14.26 8.74
N ARG A 779 -26.91 -13.60 9.29
CA ARG A 779 -26.76 -12.72 10.45
C ARG A 779 -27.05 -13.48 11.74
N SER A 780 -26.34 -13.15 12.80
CA SER A 780 -26.57 -13.75 14.12
C SER A 780 -27.89 -13.28 14.72
N THR A 781 -28.44 -14.06 15.64
CA THR A 781 -29.44 -13.56 16.59
C THR A 781 -28.77 -13.25 17.94
N ASP A 782 -29.51 -12.71 18.89
CA ASP A 782 -29.07 -12.54 20.27
C ASP A 782 -28.98 -13.88 21.06
N LYS A 783 -29.43 -14.99 20.46
CA LYS A 783 -29.39 -16.33 21.05
C LYS A 783 -28.23 -17.12 20.47
N SER A 784 -27.31 -17.52 21.34
CA SER A 784 -26.24 -18.44 20.95
C SER A 784 -26.77 -19.86 20.71
N GLY A 785 -26.26 -20.55 19.70
CA GLY A 785 -26.60 -21.96 19.48
C GLY A 785 -25.96 -22.55 18.23
N ASN A 786 -26.25 -23.82 18.00
CA ASN A 786 -25.81 -24.53 16.79
C ASN A 786 -26.67 -24.09 15.61
N ILE A 787 -26.02 -23.81 14.49
CA ILE A 787 -26.62 -23.36 13.24
C ILE A 787 -26.20 -24.34 12.16
N LYS A 788 -27.16 -24.79 11.35
CA LYS A 788 -26.92 -25.67 10.22
C LYS A 788 -27.48 -25.03 8.96
N LEU A 789 -26.61 -24.87 7.96
CA LEU A 789 -27.03 -24.51 6.61
C LEU A 789 -26.94 -25.76 5.73
N THR A 790 -28.02 -26.08 5.04
CA THR A 790 -28.09 -27.13 4.02
C THR A 790 -28.30 -26.49 2.66
N ALA A 791 -27.56 -26.92 1.64
CA ALA A 791 -27.70 -26.48 0.26
C ALA A 791 -27.96 -27.69 -0.64
N THR A 792 -29.00 -27.62 -1.46
CA THR A 792 -29.41 -28.67 -2.38
C THR A 792 -29.60 -28.10 -3.79
N ALA A 793 -29.40 -28.93 -4.80
CA ALA A 793 -29.66 -28.60 -6.21
C ALA A 793 -30.10 -29.87 -6.94
N ASN A 794 -30.90 -29.72 -7.99
CA ASN A 794 -31.42 -30.86 -8.73
C ASN A 794 -30.28 -31.65 -9.41
N GLY A 795 -30.22 -32.95 -9.19
CA GLY A 795 -29.19 -33.83 -9.78
C GLY A 795 -27.80 -33.75 -9.13
N LEU A 796 -27.57 -32.88 -8.14
CA LEU A 796 -26.29 -32.75 -7.45
C LEU A 796 -26.33 -33.34 -6.04
N THR A 797 -25.19 -33.87 -5.59
CA THR A 797 -25.02 -34.28 -4.19
C THR A 797 -25.12 -33.05 -3.28
N PRO A 798 -26.02 -33.02 -2.28
CA PRO A 798 -26.22 -31.87 -1.42
C PRO A 798 -25.07 -31.70 -0.42
N ALA A 799 -24.91 -30.49 0.12
CA ALA A 799 -23.96 -30.19 1.18
C ALA A 799 -24.64 -29.61 2.41
N SER A 800 -24.01 -29.79 3.57
CA SER A 800 -24.40 -29.12 4.80
C SER A 800 -23.18 -28.68 5.57
N ILE A 801 -23.27 -27.53 6.23
CA ILE A 801 -22.26 -27.05 7.18
C ILE A 801 -22.92 -26.71 8.50
N THR A 802 -22.25 -27.04 9.61
CA THR A 802 -22.70 -26.73 10.96
C THR A 802 -21.65 -25.91 11.67
N PHE A 803 -22.08 -24.83 12.30
CA PHE A 803 -21.24 -23.93 13.09
C PHE A 803 -22.05 -23.39 14.28
N LYS A 804 -21.41 -22.63 15.15
CA LYS A 804 -22.02 -22.17 16.40
C LYS A 804 -21.78 -20.70 16.61
N SER A 805 -22.82 -19.98 17.02
CA SER A 805 -22.69 -18.61 17.50
C SER A 805 -22.28 -18.58 18.98
N ILE A 806 -21.35 -17.68 19.32
CA ILE A 806 -20.76 -17.51 20.64
C ILE A 806 -21.59 -16.48 21.42
N PRO A 807 -22.04 -16.77 22.66
CA PRO A 807 -22.87 -15.84 23.42
C PRO A 807 -22.13 -14.52 23.69
N THR A 808 -22.84 -13.41 23.54
CA THR A 808 -22.40 -12.09 24.02
C THR A 808 -23.22 -11.70 25.25
N THR A 809 -22.59 -11.02 26.20
CA THR A 809 -23.28 -10.63 27.45
C THR A 809 -23.85 -9.24 27.29
N VAL A 810 -25.18 -9.13 27.39
CA VAL A 810 -25.89 -7.86 27.50
C VAL A 810 -26.52 -7.78 28.89
N THR A 811 -26.16 -6.74 29.65
CA THR A 811 -26.73 -6.50 30.98
C THR A 811 -27.36 -5.11 31.00
N ASN A 812 -28.64 -5.01 31.34
CA ASN A 812 -29.38 -3.74 31.39
C ASN A 812 -29.34 -2.93 30.07
N GLY A 813 -29.28 -3.63 28.92
CA GLY A 813 -29.17 -3.01 27.61
C GLY A 813 -27.75 -2.51 27.26
N LEU A 814 -26.72 -2.91 28.00
CA LEU A 814 -25.32 -2.53 27.79
C LEU A 814 -24.47 -3.78 27.51
N SER A 815 -23.56 -3.68 26.53
CA SER A 815 -22.55 -4.70 26.24
C SER A 815 -21.15 -4.10 26.27
N THR A 816 -20.15 -4.89 26.68
CA THR A 816 -18.73 -4.50 26.59
C THR A 816 -18.02 -5.14 25.40
N TYR A 817 -18.71 -5.98 24.62
CA TYR A 817 -18.14 -6.57 23.42
C TYR A 817 -18.20 -5.57 22.25
N ILE A 818 -17.04 -5.25 21.68
CA ILE A 818 -16.89 -4.32 20.54
C ILE A 818 -16.17 -5.07 19.42
N SER A 819 -16.89 -5.38 18.33
CA SER A 819 -16.41 -6.22 17.22
C SER A 819 -15.05 -5.79 16.65
N GLY A 820 -14.83 -4.48 16.48
CA GLY A 820 -13.59 -3.93 15.91
C GLY A 820 -12.34 -4.13 16.77
N GLU A 821 -12.48 -4.26 18.11
CA GLU A 821 -11.34 -4.42 19.02
C GLU A 821 -10.69 -5.80 18.92
N HIS A 822 -11.41 -6.78 18.38
CA HIS A 822 -10.96 -8.16 18.23
C HIS A 822 -10.37 -8.47 16.85
N GLN A 823 -10.35 -7.49 15.93
CA GLN A 823 -9.79 -7.67 14.60
C GLN A 823 -8.26 -7.46 14.60
N PRO A 824 -7.45 -8.47 14.18
CA PRO A 824 -6.00 -8.36 14.16
C PRO A 824 -5.51 -7.46 13.02
N GLY A 825 -4.28 -6.94 13.14
CA GLY A 825 -3.59 -6.32 12.00
C GLY A 825 -3.22 -7.35 10.94
N TYR A 826 -3.33 -7.01 9.67
CA TYR A 826 -2.89 -7.82 8.55
C TYR A 826 -1.43 -7.55 8.21
N LYS A 827 -0.68 -8.63 7.95
CA LYS A 827 0.77 -8.61 7.66
C LYS A 827 1.06 -9.40 6.38
N GLY A 828 0.30 -9.13 5.32
CA GLY A 828 0.49 -9.80 4.03
C GLY A 828 1.75 -9.35 3.30
N ARG A 829 2.29 -8.18 3.67
CA ARG A 829 3.55 -7.64 3.17
C ARG A 829 4.48 -7.33 4.34
N ASP A 830 5.78 -7.33 4.04
CA ASP A 830 6.80 -6.90 4.98
C ASP A 830 6.71 -5.40 5.25
N GLU A 831 7.31 -4.96 6.36
CA GLU A 831 7.36 -3.55 6.76
C GLU A 831 8.01 -2.65 5.68
N ILE A 832 8.98 -3.21 4.92
CA ILE A 832 9.86 -2.61 3.91
C ILE A 832 10.33 -1.20 4.28
N LEU A 833 11.59 -1.10 4.73
CA LEU A 833 12.15 0.11 5.37
C LEU A 833 13.23 0.82 4.54
N GLY A 834 13.17 0.65 3.22
CA GLY A 834 14.10 1.28 2.27
C GLY A 834 14.21 0.53 0.96
N GLY A 835 15.17 0.94 0.13
CA GLY A 835 15.38 0.41 -1.22
C GLY A 835 14.71 1.26 -2.31
N GLU A 836 15.23 1.17 -3.52
CA GLU A 836 14.61 1.80 -4.69
C GLU A 836 13.32 1.04 -5.03
N SER A 837 12.28 1.76 -5.46
CA SER A 837 11.02 1.17 -5.93
C SER A 837 10.88 1.18 -7.44
N PHE A 838 11.77 1.89 -8.13
CA PHE A 838 11.85 1.92 -9.58
C PHE A 838 13.30 2.11 -10.05
N SER A 839 13.56 1.70 -11.27
CA SER A 839 14.76 2.06 -12.02
C SER A 839 14.47 3.23 -12.96
N VAL A 840 15.45 4.12 -13.14
CA VAL A 840 15.33 5.19 -14.14
C VAL A 840 15.49 4.58 -15.53
N SER A 841 14.42 4.61 -16.35
CA SER A 841 14.42 4.02 -17.70
C SER A 841 14.93 4.98 -18.77
N ARG A 842 14.73 6.28 -18.56
CA ARG A 842 15.10 7.36 -19.49
C ARG A 842 15.39 8.66 -18.75
N ASN A 843 16.28 9.46 -19.31
CA ASN A 843 16.66 10.77 -18.76
C ASN A 843 15.99 11.88 -19.57
N GLN A 844 15.24 12.74 -18.91
CA GLN A 844 14.62 13.91 -19.55
C GLN A 844 15.68 14.95 -19.90
N ILE A 845 15.63 15.44 -21.14
CA ILE A 845 16.46 16.54 -21.64
C ILE A 845 15.63 17.81 -21.54
N LYS A 846 16.17 18.85 -20.90
CA LYS A 846 15.44 20.10 -20.70
C LYS A 846 15.32 20.88 -22.02
N ILE A 847 14.13 21.39 -22.29
CA ILE A 847 13.86 22.37 -23.34
C ILE A 847 14.17 23.77 -22.79
N ILE A 848 14.92 24.59 -23.53
CA ILE A 848 15.28 25.96 -23.13
C ILE A 848 14.55 27.04 -23.91
N ASP A 849 14.16 26.75 -25.16
CA ASP A 849 13.38 27.65 -26.00
C ASP A 849 12.65 26.88 -27.10
N ALA A 850 11.75 27.54 -27.83
CA ALA A 850 11.10 26.98 -29.01
C ALA A 850 10.73 28.05 -30.04
N MET A 851 10.65 27.66 -31.30
CA MET A 851 10.16 28.48 -32.41
C MET A 851 9.12 27.69 -33.22
N ALA A 852 8.12 28.37 -33.77
CA ALA A 852 7.02 27.71 -34.47
C ALA A 852 6.62 28.43 -35.77
N GLY A 853 5.90 27.73 -36.64
CA GLY A 853 5.43 28.29 -37.91
C GLY A 853 4.37 29.39 -37.78
N SER A 854 3.72 29.50 -36.61
CA SER A 854 2.74 30.53 -36.25
C SER A 854 2.55 30.56 -34.72
N ASN A 855 1.92 31.62 -34.19
CA ASN A 855 1.61 31.77 -32.76
C ASN A 855 2.83 31.57 -31.85
N GLU A 856 3.96 32.18 -32.22
CA GLU A 856 5.25 32.02 -31.56
C GLU A 856 5.22 32.45 -30.09
N GLU A 857 4.35 33.39 -29.73
CA GLU A 857 4.17 33.85 -28.35
C GLU A 857 3.60 32.77 -27.40
N GLN A 858 3.03 31.69 -27.93
CA GLN A 858 2.39 30.61 -27.16
C GLN A 858 3.26 29.36 -27.01
N VAL A 859 4.44 29.29 -27.64
CA VAL A 859 5.26 28.06 -27.67
C VAL A 859 5.68 27.56 -26.28
N LYS A 860 5.83 28.47 -25.31
CA LYS A 860 6.20 28.13 -23.94
C LYS A 860 5.14 27.30 -23.22
N SER A 861 3.89 27.41 -23.62
CA SER A 861 2.77 26.63 -23.07
C SER A 861 2.93 25.11 -23.26
N CYS A 862 3.83 24.65 -24.14
CA CYS A 862 4.05 23.22 -24.38
C CYS A 862 5.12 22.58 -23.48
N PHE A 863 5.78 23.36 -22.63
CA PHE A 863 6.88 22.88 -21.76
C PHE A 863 6.95 23.66 -20.43
N ASP A 864 5.81 24.15 -19.94
CA ASP A 864 5.70 24.97 -18.72
C ASP A 864 5.24 24.21 -17.46
N ASP A 865 5.04 22.88 -17.56
CA ASP A 865 4.47 22.03 -16.50
C ASP A 865 3.00 22.35 -16.16
N ASN A 866 2.29 23.04 -17.06
CA ASN A 866 0.86 23.35 -16.94
C ASN A 866 0.07 22.82 -18.13
N GLU A 867 -0.48 21.62 -17.96
CA GLU A 867 -1.28 20.92 -18.97
C GLU A 867 -2.70 21.49 -19.14
N LEU A 868 -2.99 22.66 -18.56
CA LEU A 868 -4.15 23.48 -18.91
C LEU A 868 -3.79 24.55 -19.96
N SER A 869 -2.56 24.59 -20.46
CA SER A 869 -2.14 25.47 -21.54
C SER A 869 -1.74 24.66 -22.77
N GLU A 870 -1.70 25.29 -23.95
CA GLU A 870 -1.28 24.64 -25.19
C GLU A 870 -0.70 25.65 -26.18
N TRP A 871 -0.02 25.14 -27.21
CA TRP A 871 0.22 25.84 -28.47
C TRP A 871 -0.61 25.20 -29.58
N ALA A 872 -1.13 26.05 -30.46
CA ALA A 872 -1.80 25.64 -31.69
C ALA A 872 -1.27 26.48 -32.85
N ASN A 873 -1.11 25.89 -34.04
CA ASN A 873 -0.87 26.70 -35.24
C ASN A 873 -2.16 27.39 -35.75
N ASP A 874 -2.01 28.29 -36.72
CA ASP A 874 -3.09 29.08 -37.35
C ASP A 874 -4.05 28.28 -38.28
N GLY A 875 -3.98 26.95 -38.26
CA GLY A 875 -4.79 26.05 -39.09
C GLY A 875 -4.27 25.85 -40.52
N LEU A 876 -3.08 26.35 -40.86
CA LEU A 876 -2.44 26.05 -42.14
C LEU A 876 -1.44 24.89 -41.99
N LEU A 877 -1.49 23.92 -42.91
CA LEU A 877 -0.52 22.81 -42.89
C LEU A 877 0.93 23.30 -43.02
N THR A 878 1.16 24.41 -43.73
CA THR A 878 2.49 25.01 -43.94
C THR A 878 3.10 25.63 -42.67
N THR A 879 2.28 25.95 -41.68
CA THR A 879 2.69 26.53 -40.38
C THR A 879 2.54 25.51 -39.24
N GLY A 880 2.05 24.30 -39.53
CA GLY A 880 1.81 23.21 -38.59
C GLY A 880 3.09 22.53 -38.11
N TRP A 881 4.06 23.29 -37.63
CA TRP A 881 5.31 22.78 -37.09
C TRP A 881 5.83 23.64 -35.93
N ILE A 882 6.57 23.01 -35.02
CA ILE A 882 7.27 23.63 -33.90
C ILE A 882 8.63 22.96 -33.72
N THR A 883 9.66 23.76 -33.44
CA THR A 883 11.04 23.33 -33.20
C THR A 883 11.48 23.73 -31.79
N TYR A 884 11.87 22.75 -30.99
CA TYR A 884 12.34 22.93 -29.61
C TYR A 884 13.86 22.96 -29.57
N GLU A 885 14.45 23.92 -28.84
CA GLU A 885 15.87 23.94 -28.53
C GLU A 885 16.13 23.23 -27.19
N LEU A 886 17.04 22.25 -27.22
CA LEU A 886 17.47 21.51 -26.05
C LEU A 886 18.58 22.26 -25.30
N GLU A 887 18.67 22.06 -23.98
CA GLU A 887 19.72 22.68 -23.14
C GLU A 887 21.15 22.33 -23.59
N ARG A 888 21.31 21.21 -24.28
CA ARG A 888 22.56 20.68 -24.83
C ARG A 888 22.28 19.77 -26.02
N ASP A 889 23.34 19.49 -26.78
CA ASP A 889 23.34 18.39 -27.73
C ASP A 889 23.14 17.06 -26.96
N ALA A 890 22.12 16.30 -27.34
CA ALA A 890 21.74 15.08 -26.65
C ALA A 890 21.42 13.96 -27.66
N LEU A 891 21.57 12.70 -27.23
CA LEU A 891 21.21 11.55 -28.05
C LEU A 891 19.74 11.22 -27.83
N VAL A 892 18.86 11.97 -28.50
CA VAL A 892 17.41 11.82 -28.33
C VAL A 892 16.98 10.46 -28.86
N SER A 893 16.23 9.71 -28.05
CA SER A 893 15.75 8.36 -28.37
C SER A 893 14.25 8.19 -28.19
N GLU A 894 13.58 9.09 -27.47
CA GLU A 894 12.15 9.00 -27.22
C GLU A 894 11.55 10.38 -26.93
N ILE A 895 10.29 10.58 -27.32
CA ILE A 895 9.54 11.82 -27.10
C ILE A 895 8.16 11.46 -26.57
N ASP A 896 7.79 12.03 -25.42
CA ASP A 896 6.40 12.02 -24.96
C ASP A 896 5.68 13.25 -25.50
N LEU A 897 4.46 13.06 -26.02
CA LEU A 897 3.58 14.15 -26.43
C LEU A 897 2.23 14.00 -25.74
N LYS A 898 1.70 15.11 -25.23
CA LYS A 898 0.27 15.27 -24.96
C LYS A 898 -0.30 16.19 -26.02
N LEU A 899 -1.21 15.64 -26.83
CA LEU A 899 -1.83 16.33 -27.95
C LEU A 899 -3.29 16.57 -27.64
N THR A 900 -3.82 17.69 -28.09
CA THR A 900 -5.25 17.98 -27.92
C THR A 900 -6.10 16.90 -28.58
N GLY A 901 -7.12 16.40 -27.86
CA GLY A 901 -7.98 15.36 -28.42
C GLY A 901 -7.33 13.98 -28.51
N TRP A 902 -6.29 13.76 -27.70
CA TRP A 902 -5.58 12.49 -27.49
C TRP A 902 -6.47 11.24 -27.40
N ARG A 903 -7.77 11.40 -27.10
CA ARG A 903 -8.75 10.32 -27.00
C ARG A 903 -9.39 9.93 -28.35
N MET A 904 -9.64 10.91 -29.21
CA MET A 904 -10.42 10.75 -30.46
C MET A 904 -9.64 11.04 -31.73
N ARG A 905 -8.51 11.76 -31.63
CA ARG A 905 -7.77 12.30 -32.76
C ARG A 905 -6.41 11.62 -32.91
N SER A 906 -6.11 11.22 -34.15
CA SER A 906 -4.76 10.84 -34.58
C SER A 906 -4.18 11.96 -35.45
N TYR A 907 -2.92 12.29 -35.23
CA TYR A 907 -2.17 13.30 -35.97
C TYR A 907 -1.12 12.63 -36.87
N PRO A 908 -1.12 12.88 -38.19
CA PRO A 908 -0.03 12.48 -39.07
C PRO A 908 1.16 13.44 -38.89
N ILE A 909 2.24 12.95 -38.26
CA ILE A 909 3.41 13.79 -37.94
C ILE A 909 4.73 13.21 -38.46
N GLN A 910 5.67 14.12 -38.69
CA GLN A 910 7.10 13.85 -38.81
C GLN A 910 7.84 14.45 -37.62
N ILE A 911 8.93 13.80 -37.22
CA ILE A 911 9.85 14.29 -36.20
C ILE A 911 11.26 14.37 -36.78
N PHE A 912 11.89 15.52 -36.64
CA PHE A 912 13.28 15.75 -37.02
C PHE A 912 14.13 16.05 -35.79
N ILE A 913 15.35 15.53 -35.77
CA ILE A 913 16.41 15.96 -34.84
C ILE A 913 17.46 16.68 -35.68
N ASP A 914 17.62 17.97 -35.43
CA ASP A 914 18.20 18.96 -36.34
C ASP A 914 17.55 18.83 -37.74
N GLU A 915 18.29 18.37 -38.74
CA GLU A 915 17.80 18.16 -40.12
C GLU A 915 17.54 16.67 -40.45
N THR A 916 17.70 15.77 -39.47
CA THR A 916 17.53 14.32 -39.69
C THR A 916 16.12 13.88 -39.36
N LEU A 917 15.39 13.34 -40.33
CA LEU A 917 14.09 12.69 -40.10
C LEU A 917 14.28 11.40 -39.29
N VAL A 918 13.59 11.31 -38.14
CA VAL A 918 13.73 10.17 -37.20
C VAL A 918 12.43 9.41 -36.93
N TYR A 919 11.29 9.99 -37.29
CA TYR A 919 9.97 9.36 -37.21
C TYR A 919 9.01 9.97 -38.25
N GLU A 920 8.15 9.14 -38.83
CA GLU A 920 7.00 9.54 -39.64
C GLU A 920 5.87 8.55 -39.37
N GLY A 921 4.68 9.03 -39.01
CA GLY A 921 3.54 8.17 -38.74
C GLY A 921 2.33 8.88 -38.15
N GLU A 922 1.31 8.08 -37.84
CA GLU A 922 0.10 8.49 -37.14
C GLU A 922 0.29 8.33 -35.62
N THR A 923 -0.18 9.30 -34.84
CA THR A 923 -0.12 9.20 -33.38
C THR A 923 -1.18 8.25 -32.83
N GLU A 924 -0.80 7.41 -31.86
CA GLU A 924 -1.76 6.57 -31.15
C GLU A 924 -2.78 7.40 -30.34
N LYS A 925 -3.90 6.77 -29.98
CA LYS A 925 -4.87 7.37 -29.04
C LYS A 925 -4.58 6.85 -27.64
N SER A 926 -4.72 7.69 -26.63
CA SER A 926 -4.40 7.32 -25.24
C SER A 926 -5.32 8.00 -24.23
N LEU A 927 -4.98 8.03 -22.93
CA LEU A 927 -5.65 8.87 -21.92
C LEU A 927 -4.91 10.19 -21.58
N GLY A 928 -3.85 10.52 -22.30
CA GLY A 928 -3.10 11.76 -22.11
C GLY A 928 -1.86 11.76 -22.97
N TYR A 929 -0.81 11.08 -22.51
CA TYR A 929 0.47 11.03 -23.21
C TYR A 929 0.56 9.87 -24.19
N ILE A 930 1.20 10.10 -25.33
CA ILE A 930 1.78 9.07 -26.19
C ILE A 930 3.30 9.11 -26.04
N SER A 931 3.96 7.96 -26.13
CA SER A 931 5.41 7.84 -26.09
C SER A 931 5.89 7.34 -27.44
N ILE A 932 6.61 8.19 -28.17
CA ILE A 932 7.08 7.90 -29.53
C ILE A 932 8.57 7.53 -29.46
N PRO A 933 8.94 6.25 -29.60
CA PRO A 933 10.34 5.88 -29.78
C PRO A 933 10.83 6.41 -31.12
N VAL A 934 11.97 7.11 -31.11
CA VAL A 934 12.61 7.63 -32.32
C VAL A 934 13.94 6.93 -32.55
N LYS A 935 14.40 6.92 -33.81
CA LYS A 935 15.76 6.43 -34.10
C LYS A 935 16.78 7.28 -33.31
N PRO A 936 17.59 6.69 -32.41
CA PRO A 936 18.51 7.46 -31.58
C PRO A 936 19.43 8.35 -32.40
N THR A 937 19.29 9.66 -32.25
CA THR A 937 19.98 10.66 -33.08
C THR A 937 20.49 11.80 -32.20
N ARG A 938 21.75 12.18 -32.39
CA ARG A 938 22.36 13.27 -31.64
C ARG A 938 22.05 14.59 -32.32
N GLY A 939 21.50 15.53 -31.57
CA GLY A 939 21.22 16.88 -32.07
C GLY A 939 20.83 17.84 -30.95
N ARG A 940 20.59 19.09 -31.33
CA ARG A 940 20.25 20.19 -30.41
C ARG A 940 18.81 20.66 -30.58
N PHE A 941 18.23 20.47 -31.76
CA PHE A 941 16.88 20.92 -32.10
C PHE A 941 15.97 19.73 -32.39
N VAL A 942 14.73 19.76 -31.90
CA VAL A 942 13.72 18.73 -32.20
C VAL A 942 12.52 19.39 -32.84
N ARG A 943 12.20 19.06 -34.08
CA ARG A 943 11.04 19.59 -34.81
C ARG A 943 9.92 18.57 -34.90
N ILE A 944 8.72 18.95 -34.47
CA ILE A 944 7.47 18.22 -34.72
C ILE A 944 6.73 18.91 -35.85
N GLN A 945 6.32 18.18 -36.87
CA GLN A 945 5.66 18.73 -38.06
C GLN A 945 4.46 17.89 -38.47
N LEU A 946 3.32 18.53 -38.69
CA LEU A 946 2.13 17.94 -39.28
C LEU A 946 2.32 17.76 -40.80
N ILE A 947 1.99 16.58 -41.33
CA ILE A 947 2.16 16.27 -42.76
C ILE A 947 0.86 15.98 -43.50
N GLY A 948 -0.27 15.95 -42.79
CA GLY A 948 -1.57 15.64 -43.37
C GLY A 948 -2.75 16.16 -42.54
N GLN A 949 -3.95 15.69 -42.87
CA GLN A 949 -5.15 15.98 -42.07
C GLN A 949 -5.26 14.98 -40.93
N SER A 950 -5.51 15.47 -39.72
CA SER A 950 -5.83 14.61 -38.58
C SER A 950 -7.11 13.81 -38.83
N THR A 951 -7.15 12.59 -38.28
CA THR A 951 -8.33 11.72 -38.40
C THR A 951 -9.06 11.64 -37.07
N ASP A 952 -10.34 11.98 -37.08
CA ASP A 952 -11.22 11.92 -35.91
C ASP A 952 -12.03 10.62 -35.97
N LYS A 953 -11.73 9.70 -35.05
CA LYS A 953 -12.48 8.47 -34.84
C LYS A 953 -12.29 8.06 -33.39
N ASP A 954 -13.34 8.05 -32.58
CA ASP A 954 -13.23 7.60 -31.19
C ASP A 954 -12.64 6.17 -31.12
N ALA A 955 -11.50 6.00 -30.43
CA ALA A 955 -10.85 4.70 -30.25
C ALA A 955 -11.38 3.94 -29.03
N PHE A 956 -12.16 4.58 -28.16
CA PHE A 956 -12.51 4.06 -26.84
C PHE A 956 -14.01 3.77 -26.67
N GLY A 957 -14.79 3.96 -27.74
CA GLY A 957 -16.23 3.72 -27.77
C GLY A 957 -17.04 4.85 -27.13
N GLU A 958 -18.35 4.87 -27.43
CA GLU A 958 -19.33 5.90 -27.08
C GLU A 958 -19.56 6.05 -25.56
N ILE A 959 -18.57 6.53 -24.80
CA ILE A 959 -18.76 6.92 -23.39
C ILE A 959 -19.57 8.22 -23.36
N VAL A 960 -20.90 8.07 -23.29
CA VAL A 960 -21.94 9.13 -23.27
C VAL A 960 -21.70 10.26 -22.25
N GLU A 961 -20.92 9.99 -21.19
CA GLU A 961 -20.73 10.91 -20.07
C GLU A 961 -19.57 11.88 -20.22
N ILE A 962 -18.75 11.72 -21.25
CA ILE A 962 -18.05 12.86 -21.82
C ILE A 962 -19.08 13.52 -22.74
N THR A 963 -20.10 14.16 -22.15
CA THR A 963 -20.94 15.08 -22.92
C THR A 963 -19.96 16.02 -23.63
N GLY A 964 -20.10 16.18 -24.96
CA GLY A 964 -19.17 16.92 -25.84
C GLY A 964 -18.95 18.41 -25.51
N THR A 965 -19.23 18.82 -24.27
CA THR A 965 -18.84 20.07 -23.63
C THR A 965 -17.63 19.92 -22.68
N LYS A 966 -17.16 18.69 -22.37
CA LYS A 966 -16.14 18.41 -21.33
C LYS A 966 -14.89 17.62 -21.79
N GLU A 967 -14.62 17.46 -23.09
CA GLU A 967 -13.20 17.17 -23.45
C GLU A 967 -12.42 18.46 -23.21
N LEU A 968 -11.61 18.46 -22.15
CA LEU A 968 -10.85 19.63 -21.69
C LEU A 968 -9.88 20.17 -22.75
N ASP A 969 -9.53 19.42 -23.80
CA ASP A 969 -8.63 19.92 -24.85
C ASP A 969 -9.37 20.25 -26.18
N LEU A 970 -10.24 19.37 -26.69
CA LEU A 970 -10.88 19.54 -28.02
C LEU A 970 -11.97 20.63 -28.05
N TYR A 971 -12.74 20.82 -26.97
CA TYR A 971 -13.92 21.70 -26.95
C TYR A 971 -13.67 23.10 -26.34
N ARG A 972 -12.43 23.43 -25.97
CA ARG A 972 -12.06 24.82 -25.66
C ARG A 972 -12.15 25.73 -26.88
N ASP A 973 -12.02 25.16 -28.08
CA ASP A 973 -12.27 25.84 -29.35
C ASP A 973 -13.38 25.10 -30.13
N PRO A 974 -14.61 25.64 -30.20
CA PRO A 974 -15.71 25.03 -30.95
C PRO A 974 -15.45 24.89 -32.47
N ASN A 975 -14.39 25.52 -32.99
CA ASN A 975 -13.97 25.34 -34.39
C ASN A 975 -12.97 24.18 -34.58
N ALA A 976 -12.39 23.61 -33.51
CA ALA A 976 -11.30 22.64 -33.58
C ALA A 976 -11.70 21.26 -34.12
N MET A 977 -12.97 20.87 -34.01
CA MET A 977 -13.48 19.62 -34.64
C MET A 977 -13.49 19.70 -36.17
N ASN A 978 -13.57 20.91 -36.73
CA ASN A 978 -13.66 21.14 -38.19
C ASN A 978 -12.38 21.76 -38.77
N ALA A 979 -11.39 22.08 -37.94
CA ALA A 979 -10.14 22.73 -38.33
C ALA A 979 -9.23 21.75 -39.09
N LYS A 980 -9.01 22.00 -40.39
CA LYS A 980 -8.09 21.23 -41.23
C LYS A 980 -6.68 21.78 -41.06
N GLY A 981 -5.65 20.92 -40.96
CA GLY A 981 -4.25 21.36 -40.92
C GLY A 981 -3.78 21.97 -39.60
N GLN A 982 -4.46 21.62 -38.49
CA GLN A 982 -4.13 22.12 -37.16
C GLN A 982 -3.34 21.08 -36.34
N LEU A 983 -2.17 21.45 -35.83
CA LEU A 983 -1.38 20.75 -34.82
C LEU A 983 -1.53 21.50 -33.49
N ARG A 984 -1.94 20.80 -32.44
CA ARG A 984 -2.15 21.36 -31.10
C ARG A 984 -1.41 20.51 -30.09
N ILE A 985 -0.45 21.10 -29.39
CA ILE A 985 0.42 20.42 -28.43
C ILE A 985 0.16 21.03 -27.06
N VAL A 986 -0.35 20.22 -26.14
CA VAL A 986 -0.53 20.57 -24.73
C VAL A 986 0.82 20.50 -24.03
N GLU A 987 1.58 19.43 -24.25
CA GLU A 987 2.83 19.24 -23.55
C GLU A 987 3.80 18.31 -24.32
N ILE A 988 5.10 18.55 -24.20
CA ILE A 988 6.16 17.69 -24.73
C ILE A 988 7.26 17.42 -23.70
N ASP A 989 7.74 16.18 -23.65
CA ASP A 989 8.99 15.83 -22.96
C ASP A 989 9.92 15.04 -23.90
N ILE A 990 11.20 15.40 -23.90
CA ILE A 990 12.21 14.81 -24.80
C ILE A 990 13.20 14.03 -23.96
N TYR A 991 13.54 12.81 -24.38
CA TYR A 991 14.36 11.90 -23.60
C TYR A 991 15.53 11.33 -24.40
N GLU A 992 16.63 11.10 -23.69
CA GLU A 992 17.65 10.13 -24.08
C GLU A 992 17.49 8.87 -23.22
N LYS A 993 17.93 7.73 -23.76
CA LYS A 993 17.95 6.47 -23.00
C LYS A 993 18.73 6.71 -21.72
N ALA A 994 18.23 6.20 -20.59
CA ALA A 994 19.03 6.22 -19.38
C ALA A 994 20.36 5.54 -19.69
N ASP A 995 21.47 6.10 -19.20
CA ASP A 995 22.77 5.47 -19.31
C ASP A 995 22.59 4.00 -18.93
N SER A 996 22.75 3.11 -19.92
CA SER A 996 22.52 1.68 -19.74
C SER A 996 23.51 1.22 -18.69
N GLU A 997 23.02 1.10 -17.46
CA GLU A 997 23.82 1.10 -16.26
C GLU A 997 24.67 2.39 -16.15
N LYS A 998 24.43 3.20 -15.10
CA LYS A 998 25.61 3.75 -14.40
C LYS A 998 26.50 2.53 -14.19
N GLU A 999 27.61 2.41 -14.91
CA GLU A 999 28.50 1.26 -14.77
C GLU A 999 28.66 1.02 -13.28
N LYS A 1000 28.05 -0.07 -12.79
CA LYS A 1000 28.11 -0.40 -11.39
C LYS A 1000 29.58 -0.59 -11.12
N LYS A 1001 30.19 0.37 -10.43
CA LYS A 1001 31.59 0.24 -10.10
C LYS A 1001 31.74 -1.06 -9.31
N ILE A 1002 32.52 -1.99 -9.84
CA ILE A 1002 32.82 -3.24 -9.15
C ILE A 1002 33.46 -2.85 -7.83
N THR A 1003 32.92 -3.30 -6.70
CA THR A 1003 33.52 -3.00 -5.40
C THR A 1003 34.41 -4.14 -4.97
N ILE A 1004 35.67 -3.84 -4.67
CA ILE A 1004 36.59 -4.76 -4.01
C ILE A 1004 36.52 -4.49 -2.51
N HIS A 1005 35.85 -5.38 -1.79
CA HIS A 1005 35.85 -5.41 -0.33
C HIS A 1005 37.14 -6.10 0.13
N THR A 1006 37.90 -5.47 1.02
CA THR A 1006 39.14 -6.09 1.55
C THR A 1006 39.02 -6.29 3.07
N ILE A 1007 39.22 -7.53 3.54
CA ILE A 1007 39.19 -7.90 4.97
C ILE A 1007 40.51 -8.54 5.42
N GLY A 1008 41.07 -8.07 6.53
CA GLY A 1008 42.39 -8.51 6.97
C GLY A 1008 42.94 -7.80 8.21
N ASP A 1009 44.22 -8.05 8.46
CA ASP A 1009 44.95 -7.55 9.63
C ASP A 1009 45.63 -6.18 9.40
N SER A 1010 46.56 -5.82 10.30
CA SER A 1010 47.23 -4.51 10.29
C SER A 1010 48.10 -4.25 9.06
N THR A 1011 48.49 -5.28 8.31
CA THR A 1011 49.28 -5.14 7.08
C THR A 1011 48.45 -4.70 5.88
N MET A 1012 47.12 -4.89 5.95
CA MET A 1012 46.17 -4.50 4.89
C MET A 1012 45.31 -3.28 5.28
N ALA A 1013 45.13 -3.03 6.58
CA ALA A 1013 44.21 -2.04 7.14
C ALA A 1013 44.43 -0.58 6.69
N PRO A 1014 43.36 0.23 6.58
CA PRO A 1014 43.49 1.67 6.37
C PRO A 1014 44.12 2.34 7.60
N LYS A 1015 44.95 3.35 7.34
CA LYS A 1015 45.69 4.13 8.33
C LYS A 1015 45.35 5.60 8.16
N ASP A 1016 45.38 6.36 9.25
CA ASP A 1016 45.32 7.83 9.17
C ASP A 1016 46.46 8.33 8.29
N THR A 1017 46.14 9.24 7.36
CA THR A 1017 47.11 9.80 6.42
C THR A 1017 47.81 11.04 6.95
N VAL A 1018 47.25 11.68 8.00
CA VAL A 1018 47.80 12.90 8.59
C VAL A 1018 48.89 12.55 9.61
N GLY A 1019 50.13 12.93 9.34
CA GLY A 1019 51.27 12.78 10.27
C GLY A 1019 51.67 11.33 10.60
N ASN A 1020 51.04 10.33 9.98
CA ASN A 1020 51.35 8.93 10.18
C ASN A 1020 51.87 8.32 8.87
N PRO A 1021 53.12 7.84 8.80
CA PRO A 1021 53.71 7.27 7.58
C PRO A 1021 53.40 5.79 7.33
N GLU A 1022 52.78 5.09 8.30
CA GLU A 1022 52.39 3.69 8.16
C GLU A 1022 51.22 3.54 7.16
N ARG A 1023 51.26 2.53 6.29
CA ARG A 1023 50.19 2.23 5.31
C ARG A 1023 49.91 0.73 5.25
N GLY A 1024 48.64 0.35 5.20
CA GLY A 1024 48.28 -1.01 4.78
C GLY A 1024 48.30 -1.10 3.26
N TRP A 1025 48.68 -2.25 2.69
CA TRP A 1025 48.87 -2.36 1.25
C TRP A 1025 47.59 -2.10 0.44
N ALA A 1026 46.41 -2.49 0.96
CA ALA A 1026 45.15 -2.24 0.27
C ALA A 1026 44.77 -0.75 0.18
N MET A 1027 45.47 0.15 0.89
CA MET A 1027 45.34 1.60 0.68
C MET A 1027 45.96 2.06 -0.64
N ALA A 1028 46.97 1.33 -1.15
CA ALA A 1028 47.64 1.63 -2.41
C ALA A 1028 47.00 0.89 -3.60
N LEU A 1029 46.16 -0.11 -3.35
CA LEU A 1029 45.45 -0.87 -4.39
C LEU A 1029 44.65 0.02 -5.38
N PRO A 1030 43.95 1.09 -4.96
CA PRO A 1030 43.25 1.99 -5.88
C PRO A 1030 44.16 2.66 -6.93
N LEU A 1031 45.47 2.76 -6.70
CA LEU A 1031 46.43 3.36 -7.64
C LEU A 1031 46.61 2.52 -8.92
N TYR A 1032 46.24 1.24 -8.86
CA TYR A 1032 46.41 0.27 -9.96
C TYR A 1032 45.09 -0.06 -10.67
N LEU A 1033 43.99 0.61 -10.31
CA LEU A 1033 42.63 0.32 -10.77
C LEU A 1033 42.04 1.52 -11.51
N ASP A 1034 41.24 1.25 -12.53
CA ASP A 1034 40.42 2.28 -13.16
C ASP A 1034 39.35 2.76 -12.17
N SER A 1035 39.60 3.92 -11.57
CA SER A 1035 38.70 4.53 -10.58
C SER A 1035 37.32 4.90 -11.14
N THR A 1036 37.13 4.91 -12.47
CA THR A 1036 35.81 5.08 -13.09
C THR A 1036 34.99 3.80 -13.07
N LYS A 1037 35.63 2.62 -13.01
CA LYS A 1037 34.99 1.30 -13.09
C LYS A 1037 35.08 0.48 -11.79
N VAL A 1038 36.02 0.76 -10.91
CA VAL A 1038 36.28 -0.04 -9.70
C VAL A 1038 36.41 0.86 -8.47
N LYS A 1039 35.80 0.44 -7.36
CA LYS A 1039 35.91 1.05 -6.03
C LYS A 1039 36.56 0.06 -5.07
N VAL A 1040 37.44 0.52 -4.18
CA VAL A 1040 37.97 -0.31 -3.08
C VAL A 1040 37.35 0.13 -1.76
N GLU A 1041 36.76 -0.82 -1.03
CA GLU A 1041 36.30 -0.61 0.34
C GLU A 1041 37.15 -1.45 1.29
N ASN A 1042 37.99 -0.78 2.08
CA ASN A 1042 38.96 -1.44 2.95
C ASN A 1042 38.43 -1.56 4.38
N TYR A 1043 38.01 -2.77 4.73
CA TYR A 1043 37.46 -3.12 6.05
C TYR A 1043 38.51 -3.74 6.97
N ALA A 1044 39.73 -4.02 6.49
CA ALA A 1044 40.80 -4.57 7.32
C ALA A 1044 41.09 -3.68 8.54
N ARG A 1045 41.54 -4.27 9.65
CA ARG A 1045 41.68 -3.53 10.91
C ARG A 1045 42.93 -3.91 11.69
N ASN A 1046 43.59 -2.89 12.23
CA ASN A 1046 44.80 -3.05 13.05
C ASN A 1046 44.58 -4.02 14.21
N GLY A 1047 45.47 -5.00 14.35
CA GLY A 1047 45.49 -5.94 15.47
C GLY A 1047 44.40 -7.01 15.46
N ARG A 1048 43.60 -7.10 14.40
CA ARG A 1048 42.53 -8.11 14.30
C ARG A 1048 43.05 -9.39 13.64
N SER A 1049 42.56 -10.51 14.15
CA SER A 1049 42.57 -11.84 13.54
C SER A 1049 41.19 -12.17 12.94
N THR A 1050 41.08 -13.29 12.22
CA THR A 1050 39.80 -13.79 11.70
C THR A 1050 38.73 -13.89 12.80
N LYS A 1051 39.11 -14.39 13.99
CA LYS A 1051 38.24 -14.52 15.15
C LYS A 1051 37.74 -13.16 15.65
N SER A 1052 38.65 -12.25 16.01
CA SER A 1052 38.27 -10.93 16.53
C SER A 1052 37.51 -10.08 15.51
N PHE A 1053 37.73 -10.29 14.21
CA PHE A 1053 36.99 -9.59 13.15
C PHE A 1053 35.51 -9.97 13.14
N ILE A 1054 35.19 -11.24 13.42
CA ILE A 1054 33.83 -11.74 13.57
C ILE A 1054 33.24 -11.28 14.91
N ASP A 1055 33.98 -11.45 16.01
CA ASP A 1055 33.50 -11.13 17.36
C ASP A 1055 33.14 -9.63 17.53
N GLU A 1056 33.84 -8.74 16.81
CA GLU A 1056 33.56 -7.29 16.80
C GLU A 1056 32.42 -6.89 15.84
N GLY A 1057 31.73 -7.83 15.19
CA GLY A 1057 30.63 -7.55 14.26
C GLY A 1057 31.03 -6.98 12.91
N ARG A 1058 32.34 -6.85 12.62
CA ARG A 1058 32.86 -6.25 11.37
C ARG A 1058 32.49 -7.06 10.14
N TRP A 1059 32.43 -8.38 10.29
CA TRP A 1059 31.98 -9.26 9.22
C TRP A 1059 30.55 -8.96 8.77
N GLN A 1060 29.64 -8.63 9.71
CA GLN A 1060 28.26 -8.29 9.36
C GLN A 1060 28.20 -7.00 8.54
N THR A 1061 28.99 -5.99 8.90
CA THR A 1061 29.09 -4.74 8.11
C THR A 1061 29.52 -5.02 6.67
N VAL A 1062 30.47 -5.93 6.44
CA VAL A 1062 30.88 -6.31 5.08
C VAL A 1062 29.74 -7.00 4.34
N MET A 1063 29.03 -7.93 4.98
CA MET A 1063 27.87 -8.63 4.41
C MET A 1063 26.70 -7.71 4.05
N ASP A 1064 26.51 -6.63 4.81
CA ASP A 1064 25.43 -5.66 4.58
C ASP A 1064 25.73 -4.74 3.39
N ASN A 1065 27.00 -4.51 3.08
CA ASN A 1065 27.44 -3.61 1.99
C ASN A 1065 27.80 -4.34 0.68
N MET A 1066 28.00 -5.66 0.73
CA MET A 1066 28.40 -6.47 -0.43
C MET A 1066 27.24 -6.76 -1.38
N LYS A 1067 27.46 -6.55 -2.69
CA LYS A 1067 26.46 -6.73 -3.75
C LYS A 1067 26.88 -7.86 -4.73
N PRO A 1068 25.93 -8.42 -5.49
CA PRO A 1068 26.26 -9.36 -6.57
C PRO A 1068 27.24 -8.72 -7.57
N GLY A 1069 28.28 -9.45 -7.96
CA GLY A 1069 29.34 -8.99 -8.87
C GLY A 1069 30.56 -8.35 -8.19
N ASP A 1070 30.50 -8.05 -6.89
CA ASP A 1070 31.64 -7.53 -6.12
C ASP A 1070 32.75 -8.58 -5.89
N TYR A 1071 33.93 -8.14 -5.49
CA TYR A 1071 35.04 -9.01 -5.05
C TYR A 1071 35.27 -8.91 -3.54
N LEU A 1072 35.66 -10.02 -2.90
CA LEU A 1072 36.12 -10.04 -1.50
C LEU A 1072 37.55 -10.56 -1.42
N PHE A 1073 38.51 -9.70 -1.09
CA PHE A 1073 39.90 -10.08 -0.82
C PHE A 1073 40.11 -10.35 0.67
N ILE A 1074 40.63 -11.54 0.99
CA ILE A 1074 40.72 -12.05 2.35
C ILE A 1074 42.18 -12.34 2.70
N GLN A 1075 42.77 -11.56 3.61
CA GLN A 1075 44.17 -11.73 4.04
C GLN A 1075 44.34 -11.61 5.57
N PHE A 1076 44.55 -12.73 6.25
CA PHE A 1076 44.79 -12.81 7.70
C PHE A 1076 45.98 -13.73 8.03
N GLY A 1077 46.41 -13.78 9.29
CA GLY A 1077 47.48 -14.67 9.75
C GLY A 1077 48.42 -14.03 10.78
N HIS A 1078 48.70 -12.72 10.70
CA HIS A 1078 49.67 -12.08 11.59
C HIS A 1078 49.24 -12.04 13.06
N ASN A 1079 47.93 -12.04 13.33
CA ASN A 1079 47.38 -12.00 14.69
C ASN A 1079 46.79 -13.35 15.11
N ASP A 1080 46.32 -14.13 14.14
CA ASP A 1080 45.73 -15.46 14.35
C ASP A 1080 46.73 -16.43 15.01
N GLU A 1081 48.02 -16.30 14.71
CA GLU A 1081 49.11 -17.14 15.27
C GLU A 1081 49.45 -16.91 16.75
N LYS A 1082 48.87 -15.89 17.39
CA LYS A 1082 49.31 -15.45 18.72
C LYS A 1082 48.67 -16.30 19.82
N ILE A 1083 49.17 -17.52 20.02
CA ILE A 1083 48.71 -18.49 21.05
C ILE A 1083 48.62 -17.84 22.44
N ASN A 1084 49.54 -16.94 22.77
CA ASN A 1084 49.56 -16.21 24.04
C ASN A 1084 48.53 -15.08 24.17
N LYS A 1085 47.69 -14.84 23.17
CA LYS A 1085 46.60 -13.86 23.17
C LYS A 1085 45.28 -14.52 22.75
N PRO A 1086 44.55 -15.16 23.69
CA PRO A 1086 43.33 -15.92 23.39
C PRO A 1086 42.23 -15.15 22.65
N ALA A 1087 42.15 -13.83 22.84
CA ALA A 1087 41.17 -12.98 22.16
C ALA A 1087 41.39 -12.87 20.64
N VAL A 1088 42.60 -13.15 20.15
CA VAL A 1088 42.93 -13.11 18.72
C VAL A 1088 43.45 -14.43 18.17
N TYR A 1089 43.90 -15.36 19.01
CA TYR A 1089 44.36 -16.68 18.57
C TYR A 1089 43.25 -17.44 17.82
N ALA A 1090 43.60 -18.04 16.68
CA ALA A 1090 42.76 -18.97 15.94
C ALA A 1090 43.64 -20.11 15.41
N ASP A 1091 43.31 -21.36 15.76
CA ASP A 1091 44.06 -22.54 15.36
C ASP A 1091 44.10 -22.70 13.83
N PRO A 1092 45.28 -22.90 13.19
CA PRO A 1092 45.44 -22.91 11.74
C PRO A 1092 44.70 -24.04 11.03
N HIS A 1093 44.37 -25.13 11.74
CA HIS A 1093 43.65 -26.29 11.22
C HIS A 1093 42.23 -26.45 11.80
N GLY A 1094 41.73 -25.41 12.48
CA GLY A 1094 40.38 -25.34 13.01
C GLY A 1094 39.79 -23.96 12.80
N ALA A 1095 39.70 -23.17 13.89
CA ALA A 1095 39.00 -21.90 13.90
C ALA A 1095 39.45 -20.92 12.80
N TYR A 1096 40.74 -20.90 12.44
CA TYR A 1096 41.23 -20.03 11.36
C TYR A 1096 40.62 -20.41 10.01
N THR A 1097 40.74 -21.67 9.60
CA THR A 1097 40.19 -22.16 8.33
C THR A 1097 38.66 -22.15 8.30
N ASP A 1098 38.00 -22.37 9.45
CA ASP A 1098 36.55 -22.28 9.57
C ASP A 1098 36.06 -20.85 9.36
N ASN A 1099 36.74 -19.86 9.94
CA ASN A 1099 36.42 -18.45 9.75
C ASN A 1099 36.65 -18.00 8.30
N LEU A 1100 37.75 -18.41 7.68
CA LEU A 1100 38.00 -18.13 6.25
C LEU A 1100 36.92 -18.78 5.36
N THR A 1101 36.49 -20.00 5.67
CA THR A 1101 35.39 -20.68 4.97
C THR A 1101 34.10 -19.88 5.11
N ARG A 1102 33.79 -19.37 6.31
CA ARG A 1102 32.61 -18.51 6.56
C ARG A 1102 32.64 -17.24 5.69
N PHE A 1103 33.80 -16.60 5.55
CA PHE A 1103 33.93 -15.41 4.69
C PHE A 1103 33.70 -15.74 3.21
N VAL A 1104 34.30 -16.83 2.72
CA VAL A 1104 34.11 -17.32 1.35
C VAL A 1104 32.64 -17.64 1.06
N GLN A 1105 31.98 -18.39 1.96
CA GLN A 1105 30.58 -18.77 1.78
C GLN A 1105 29.63 -17.58 1.85
N GLY A 1106 29.87 -16.63 2.76
CA GLY A 1106 29.05 -15.43 2.84
C GLY A 1106 29.18 -14.56 1.60
N ALA A 1107 30.38 -14.40 1.03
CA ALA A 1107 30.57 -13.71 -0.25
C ALA A 1107 29.79 -14.39 -1.38
N ARG A 1108 29.90 -15.72 -1.51
CA ARG A 1108 29.13 -16.49 -2.50
C ARG A 1108 27.62 -16.34 -2.32
N SER A 1109 27.13 -16.32 -1.08
CA SER A 1109 25.70 -16.13 -0.79
C SER A 1109 25.15 -14.76 -1.22
N LYS A 1110 26.03 -13.76 -1.35
CA LYS A 1110 25.72 -12.42 -1.85
C LYS A 1110 25.97 -12.26 -3.35
N GLY A 1111 26.37 -13.33 -4.05
CA GLY A 1111 26.75 -13.29 -5.47
C GLY A 1111 28.09 -12.61 -5.74
N ALA A 1112 28.96 -12.48 -4.74
CA ALA A 1112 30.29 -11.87 -4.86
C ALA A 1112 31.39 -12.94 -5.06
N PHE A 1113 32.53 -12.52 -5.62
CA PHE A 1113 33.68 -13.36 -5.95
C PHE A 1113 34.77 -13.29 -4.84
N PRO A 1114 34.92 -14.34 -4.01
CA PRO A 1114 35.98 -14.37 -3.01
C PRO A 1114 37.34 -14.66 -3.63
N VAL A 1115 38.40 -14.07 -3.08
CA VAL A 1115 39.82 -14.35 -3.39
C VAL A 1115 40.57 -14.49 -2.07
N LEU A 1116 41.21 -15.65 -1.87
CA LEU A 1116 42.04 -15.91 -0.70
C LEU A 1116 43.47 -15.40 -0.92
N MET A 1117 44.08 -14.87 0.13
CA MET A 1117 45.46 -14.39 0.11
C MET A 1117 46.20 -14.90 1.34
N THR A 1118 47.41 -15.41 1.15
CA THR A 1118 48.30 -15.76 2.28
C THR A 1118 48.76 -14.48 2.99
N SER A 1119 49.15 -14.55 4.27
CA SER A 1119 49.74 -13.39 4.97
C SER A 1119 51.07 -12.97 4.32
N ILE A 1120 51.34 -11.66 4.20
CA ILE A 1120 52.66 -11.17 3.76
C ILE A 1120 53.77 -11.57 4.74
N VAL A 1121 55.04 -11.61 4.31
CA VAL A 1121 56.15 -11.92 5.22
C VAL A 1121 56.45 -10.78 6.19
N ARG A 1122 56.93 -11.13 7.40
CA ARG A 1122 57.67 -10.18 8.24
C ARG A 1122 59.11 -10.09 7.75
N ARG A 1123 59.69 -8.90 7.77
CA ARG A 1123 61.09 -8.65 7.45
C ARG A 1123 62.00 -9.16 8.58
N LYS A 1124 62.17 -10.48 8.69
CA LYS A 1124 63.00 -11.10 9.72
C LYS A 1124 64.03 -12.03 9.10
N PHE A 1125 65.27 -11.57 9.03
CA PHE A 1125 66.39 -12.34 8.49
C PHE A 1125 67.10 -13.15 9.57
N ASN A 1126 67.60 -14.34 9.22
CA ASN A 1126 68.52 -15.11 10.04
C ASN A 1126 69.98 -14.66 9.81
N ALA A 1127 70.91 -15.20 10.59
CA ALA A 1127 72.34 -14.87 10.48
C ALA A 1127 72.96 -15.20 9.10
N ALA A 1128 72.31 -16.06 8.31
CA ALA A 1128 72.74 -16.39 6.94
C ALA A 1128 72.16 -15.45 5.87
N GLY A 1129 71.43 -14.40 6.25
CA GLY A 1129 70.83 -13.44 5.32
C GLY A 1129 69.55 -13.95 4.63
N ASN A 1130 68.93 -15.02 5.15
CA ASN A 1130 67.68 -15.56 4.62
C ASN A 1130 66.49 -15.16 5.48
N LEU A 1131 65.34 -14.85 4.86
CA LEU A 1131 64.10 -14.58 5.56
C LEU A 1131 63.60 -15.82 6.31
N THR A 1132 63.24 -15.64 7.57
CA THR A 1132 62.64 -16.68 8.41
C THR A 1132 61.15 -16.82 8.12
N TYR A 1133 60.60 -18.03 8.31
CA TYR A 1133 59.16 -18.26 8.29
C TYR A 1133 58.60 -17.86 9.65
N THR A 1134 57.90 -16.73 9.69
CA THR A 1134 57.37 -16.16 10.94
C THR A 1134 55.92 -16.53 11.22
N HIS A 1135 55.21 -17.09 10.23
CA HIS A 1135 53.76 -17.33 10.27
C HIS A 1135 53.35 -18.81 10.37
N GLY A 1136 54.27 -19.68 10.80
CA GLY A 1136 53.99 -21.11 11.00
C GLY A 1136 53.25 -21.77 9.84
N GLU A 1137 52.21 -22.54 10.17
CA GLU A 1137 51.39 -23.31 9.23
C GLU A 1137 50.29 -22.47 8.53
N TYR A 1138 50.12 -21.19 8.90
CA TYR A 1138 48.99 -20.38 8.42
C TYR A 1138 48.99 -20.15 6.89
N PRO A 1139 50.11 -19.81 6.22
CA PRO A 1139 50.14 -19.72 4.76
C PRO A 1139 49.77 -21.04 4.06
N ASP A 1140 50.23 -22.18 4.59
CA ASP A 1140 49.91 -23.50 4.04
C ASP A 1140 48.45 -23.87 4.27
N ALA A 1141 47.88 -23.52 5.42
CA ALA A 1141 46.45 -23.68 5.69
C ALA A 1141 45.58 -22.92 4.68
N VAL A 1142 45.96 -21.69 4.30
CA VAL A 1142 45.25 -20.93 3.26
C VAL A 1142 45.42 -21.58 1.88
N ARG A 1143 46.62 -22.08 1.54
CA ARG A 1143 46.89 -22.79 0.27
C ARG A 1143 45.97 -24.01 0.12
N VAL A 1144 45.95 -24.87 1.14
CA VAL A 1144 45.09 -26.08 1.17
C VAL A 1144 43.61 -25.70 1.14
N LEU A 1145 43.21 -24.66 1.86
CA LEU A 1145 41.81 -24.23 1.91
C LEU A 1145 41.32 -23.68 0.57
N ALA A 1146 42.15 -22.92 -0.15
CA ALA A 1146 41.80 -22.36 -1.45
C ALA A 1146 41.55 -23.47 -2.49
N GLU A 1147 42.38 -24.51 -2.50
CA GLU A 1147 42.18 -25.70 -3.33
C GLU A 1147 40.88 -26.43 -2.94
N LYS A 1148 40.68 -26.68 -1.63
CA LYS A 1148 39.48 -27.36 -1.10
C LYS A 1148 38.18 -26.63 -1.45
N LEU A 1149 38.16 -25.30 -1.38
CA LEU A 1149 36.97 -24.49 -1.63
C LEU A 1149 36.80 -24.07 -3.10
N GLN A 1150 37.78 -24.40 -3.96
CA GLN A 1150 37.87 -23.94 -5.35
C GLN A 1150 37.76 -22.41 -5.43
N VAL A 1151 38.60 -21.72 -4.68
CA VAL A 1151 38.67 -20.24 -4.62
C VAL A 1151 40.04 -19.81 -5.15
N PRO A 1152 40.12 -18.76 -6.00
CA PRO A 1152 41.41 -18.24 -6.44
C PRO A 1152 42.31 -17.83 -5.27
N LEU A 1153 43.60 -18.16 -5.38
CA LEU A 1153 44.61 -17.88 -4.36
C LEU A 1153 45.72 -16.98 -4.89
N ILE A 1154 45.89 -15.81 -4.29
CA ILE A 1154 47.09 -14.99 -4.51
C ILE A 1154 48.06 -15.26 -3.35
N ASP A 1155 49.16 -15.97 -3.63
CA ASP A 1155 50.15 -16.34 -2.62
C ASP A 1155 51.10 -15.18 -2.30
N MET A 1156 50.59 -14.23 -1.51
CA MET A 1156 51.30 -13.03 -1.07
C MET A 1156 52.53 -13.35 -0.21
N GLU A 1157 52.54 -14.43 0.56
CA GLU A 1157 53.72 -14.89 1.31
C GLU A 1157 54.88 -15.19 0.37
N LYS A 1158 54.65 -16.00 -0.67
CA LYS A 1158 55.69 -16.34 -1.65
C LYS A 1158 56.16 -15.12 -2.44
N LYS A 1159 55.24 -14.26 -2.87
CA LYS A 1159 55.55 -13.04 -3.63
C LYS A 1159 56.36 -12.04 -2.80
N THR A 1160 55.88 -11.72 -1.60
CA THR A 1160 56.58 -10.77 -0.70
C THR A 1160 57.90 -11.33 -0.18
N ARG A 1161 57.99 -12.64 0.09
CA ARG A 1161 59.26 -13.32 0.39
C ARG A 1161 60.28 -13.13 -0.72
N SER A 1162 59.89 -13.39 -1.96
CA SER A 1162 60.79 -13.27 -3.10
C SER A 1162 61.29 -11.84 -3.28
N ALA A 1163 60.38 -10.85 -3.19
CA ALA A 1163 60.73 -9.44 -3.31
C ALA A 1163 61.68 -8.98 -2.18
N ILE A 1164 61.36 -9.28 -0.92
CA ILE A 1164 62.15 -8.84 0.23
C ILE A 1164 63.48 -9.59 0.33
N GLN A 1165 63.51 -10.89 -0.03
CA GLN A 1165 64.75 -11.67 -0.09
C GLN A 1165 65.70 -11.13 -1.15
N ALA A 1166 65.19 -10.67 -2.30
CA ALA A 1166 65.99 -10.08 -3.37
C ALA A 1166 66.63 -8.74 -2.96
N MET A 1167 65.93 -7.91 -2.18
CA MET A 1167 66.46 -6.66 -1.61
C MET A 1167 67.47 -6.91 -0.47
N GLY A 1168 67.34 -8.03 0.24
CA GLY A 1168 68.21 -8.35 1.37
C GLY A 1168 67.97 -7.46 2.60
N HIS A 1169 68.81 -7.61 3.63
CA HIS A 1169 68.55 -7.07 4.97
C HIS A 1169 68.46 -5.53 5.06
N GLU A 1170 69.32 -4.82 4.34
CA GLU A 1170 69.43 -3.36 4.43
C GLU A 1170 68.46 -2.64 3.50
N GLU A 1171 68.45 -2.98 2.21
CA GLU A 1171 67.60 -2.30 1.22
C GLU A 1171 66.11 -2.49 1.54
N SER A 1172 65.71 -3.67 2.02
CA SER A 1172 64.31 -3.95 2.38
C SER A 1172 63.75 -3.05 3.48
N LYS A 1173 64.58 -2.37 4.28
CA LYS A 1173 64.11 -1.40 5.30
C LYS A 1173 63.27 -0.29 4.66
N SER A 1174 63.55 0.07 3.40
CA SER A 1174 62.83 1.12 2.68
C SER A 1174 61.33 0.81 2.46
N LEU A 1175 60.89 -0.44 2.61
CA LEU A 1175 59.49 -0.83 2.47
C LEU A 1175 58.72 -0.85 3.81
N PHE A 1176 59.45 -0.90 4.92
CA PHE A 1176 58.87 -1.09 6.25
C PHE A 1176 58.90 0.22 7.06
N VAL A 1177 58.24 0.20 8.22
CA VAL A 1177 58.28 1.30 9.19
C VAL A 1177 59.64 1.30 9.89
N TRP A 1178 60.64 1.82 9.17
CA TRP A 1178 62.03 2.02 9.61
C TRP A 1178 62.39 3.49 9.44
N PHE A 1179 62.26 4.24 10.52
CA PHE A 1179 62.45 5.68 10.57
C PHE A 1179 63.48 6.04 11.65
N ALA A 1180 64.38 6.97 11.31
CA ALA A 1180 65.30 7.58 12.25
C ALA A 1180 64.58 8.56 13.19
N PRO A 1181 65.16 8.86 14.38
CA PRO A 1181 64.67 9.94 15.23
C PRO A 1181 64.51 11.26 14.47
N GLY A 1182 63.32 11.85 14.56
CA GLY A 1182 63.00 13.11 13.89
C GLY A 1182 62.42 13.02 12.47
N ASP A 1183 62.41 11.84 11.83
CA ASP A 1183 61.86 11.67 10.47
C ASP A 1183 60.36 12.00 10.38
N TYR A 1184 59.60 11.66 11.44
CA TYR A 1184 58.17 11.92 11.53
C TYR A 1184 57.77 12.35 12.95
N PRO A 1185 56.93 13.39 13.13
CA PRO A 1185 56.49 13.84 14.46
C PRO A 1185 55.81 12.77 15.31
N ARG A 1186 55.19 11.77 14.68
CA ARG A 1186 54.56 10.62 15.36
C ARG A 1186 55.57 9.65 15.99
N PHE A 1187 56.81 9.65 15.51
CA PHE A 1187 57.90 8.81 15.96
C PHE A 1187 59.12 9.69 16.31
N PRO A 1188 59.04 10.51 17.38
CA PRO A 1188 60.11 11.46 17.71
C PRO A 1188 61.45 10.76 17.97
N ASP A 1189 61.41 9.55 18.55
CA ASP A 1189 62.59 8.72 18.82
C ASP A 1189 62.91 7.73 17.68
N GLY A 1190 62.26 7.88 16.52
CA GLY A 1190 62.31 6.91 15.42
C GLY A 1190 61.44 5.69 15.71
N LYS A 1191 61.36 4.78 14.74
CA LYS A 1191 60.64 3.50 14.89
C LYS A 1191 61.25 2.47 13.95
N GLN A 1192 61.54 1.28 14.47
CA GLN A 1192 61.97 0.12 13.68
C GLN A 1192 60.94 -1.00 13.85
N ASP A 1193 60.21 -1.29 12.77
CA ASP A 1193 59.09 -2.22 12.75
C ASP A 1193 59.12 -3.03 11.45
N ASP A 1194 59.42 -4.31 11.60
CA ASP A 1194 59.60 -5.28 10.52
C ASP A 1194 58.31 -5.93 10.05
N THR A 1195 57.15 -5.46 10.51
CA THR A 1195 55.84 -6.00 10.14
C THR A 1195 55.00 -5.01 9.36
N HIS A 1196 55.00 -3.74 9.76
CA HIS A 1196 54.16 -2.73 9.12
C HIS A 1196 54.87 -2.00 7.99
N LEU A 1197 54.13 -1.75 6.91
CA LEU A 1197 54.64 -1.11 5.70
C LEU A 1197 54.57 0.41 5.82
N ASN A 1198 55.48 1.09 5.15
CA ASN A 1198 55.36 2.53 4.86
C ASN A 1198 54.65 2.74 3.51
N GLY A 1199 54.59 3.98 3.02
CA GLY A 1199 53.95 4.29 1.73
C GLY A 1199 54.56 3.56 0.52
N GLU A 1200 55.88 3.38 0.47
CA GLU A 1200 56.56 2.63 -0.60
C GLU A 1200 56.23 1.14 -0.50
N GLY A 1201 56.37 0.56 0.70
CA GLY A 1201 56.03 -0.85 0.91
C GLY A 1201 54.59 -1.19 0.59
N ALA A 1202 53.64 -0.30 0.92
CA ALA A 1202 52.24 -0.49 0.56
C ALA A 1202 52.04 -0.50 -0.96
N ARG A 1203 52.73 0.37 -1.72
CA ARG A 1203 52.69 0.36 -3.19
C ARG A 1203 53.27 -0.92 -3.77
N VAL A 1204 54.47 -1.32 -3.34
CA VAL A 1204 55.13 -2.55 -3.81
C VAL A 1204 54.26 -3.78 -3.55
N VAL A 1205 53.71 -3.92 -2.34
CA VAL A 1205 52.87 -5.07 -1.98
C VAL A 1205 51.53 -5.05 -2.73
N ALA A 1206 50.92 -3.89 -2.94
CA ALA A 1206 49.72 -3.79 -3.79
C ALA A 1206 50.02 -4.17 -5.25
N GLY A 1207 51.18 -3.78 -5.79
CA GLY A 1207 51.63 -4.19 -7.11
C GLY A 1207 51.80 -5.70 -7.25
N LEU A 1208 52.32 -6.37 -6.22
CA LEU A 1208 52.40 -7.85 -6.18
C LEU A 1208 51.03 -8.52 -6.14
N ALA A 1209 50.05 -7.92 -5.43
CA ALA A 1209 48.67 -8.40 -5.46
C ALA A 1209 48.06 -8.26 -6.86
N VAL A 1210 48.34 -7.15 -7.56
CA VAL A 1210 47.92 -6.90 -8.94
C VAL A 1210 48.56 -7.88 -9.93
N GLU A 1211 49.83 -8.21 -9.74
CA GLU A 1211 50.49 -9.28 -10.51
C GLU A 1211 49.77 -10.62 -10.30
N GLY A 1212 49.38 -10.96 -9.06
CA GLY A 1212 48.57 -12.14 -8.76
C GLY A 1212 47.20 -12.14 -9.45
N ILE A 1213 46.53 -10.98 -9.51
CA ILE A 1213 45.27 -10.82 -10.26
C ILE A 1213 45.48 -11.16 -11.75
N LYS A 1214 46.59 -10.72 -12.35
CA LYS A 1214 46.94 -11.01 -13.75
C LYS A 1214 47.28 -12.49 -13.96
N GLU A 1215 48.09 -13.09 -13.09
CA GLU A 1215 48.51 -14.49 -13.17
C GLU A 1215 47.32 -15.46 -13.10
N LEU A 1216 46.35 -15.15 -12.23
CA LEU A 1216 45.13 -15.94 -12.07
C LEU A 1216 44.07 -15.65 -13.15
N GLN A 1217 44.33 -14.71 -14.07
CA GLN A 1217 43.39 -14.27 -15.09
C GLN A 1217 42.01 -13.91 -14.51
N LEU A 1218 42.00 -13.27 -13.34
CA LEU A 1218 40.73 -12.83 -12.75
C LEU A 1218 40.10 -11.79 -13.69
N PRO A 1219 38.76 -11.76 -13.86
CA PRO A 1219 38.08 -10.74 -14.66
C PRO A 1219 38.42 -9.31 -14.21
N LEU A 1220 38.85 -9.14 -12.95
CA LEU A 1220 39.35 -7.86 -12.44
C LEU A 1220 40.56 -7.30 -13.22
N SER A 1221 41.31 -8.15 -13.93
CA SER A 1221 42.46 -7.75 -14.76
C SER A 1221 42.11 -6.78 -15.89
N TYR A 1222 40.85 -6.79 -16.38
CA TYR A 1222 40.35 -5.85 -17.40
C TYR A 1222 40.25 -4.40 -16.89
N PHE A 1223 40.22 -4.20 -15.57
CA PHE A 1223 40.02 -2.89 -14.95
C PHE A 1223 41.29 -2.34 -14.30
N LEU A 1224 42.45 -2.92 -14.64
CA LEU A 1224 43.74 -2.39 -14.20
C LEU A 1224 44.08 -1.14 -15.02
N SER A 1225 44.55 -0.09 -14.35
CA SER A 1225 44.92 1.17 -15.01
C SER A 1225 46.08 0.97 -15.99
N ALA A 1226 46.05 1.66 -17.14
CA ALA A 1226 47.12 1.62 -18.14
C ALA A 1226 48.46 2.20 -17.66
N SER A 1227 48.47 2.90 -16.51
CA SER A 1227 49.68 3.36 -15.84
C SER A 1227 50.35 2.21 -15.08
N ASP A 1228 51.56 1.89 -15.54
CA ASP A 1228 52.57 0.98 -14.98
C ASP A 1228 52.45 -0.52 -15.28
N THR A 1229 52.69 -0.83 -16.55
CA THR A 1229 53.63 -1.90 -16.91
C THR A 1229 55.05 -1.57 -16.41
N GLY A 1230 55.43 -2.04 -15.23
CA GLY A 1230 56.85 -2.17 -14.86
C GLY A 1230 57.19 -1.71 -13.46
N VAL A 1231 57.42 -2.69 -12.57
CA VAL A 1231 58.34 -2.49 -11.45
C VAL A 1231 59.72 -2.26 -12.05
N THR A 1232 60.17 -1.01 -12.14
CA THR A 1232 61.58 -0.70 -12.45
C THR A 1232 62.12 0.31 -11.45
N LYS A 1233 62.98 -0.25 -10.59
CA LYS A 1233 64.02 0.34 -9.71
C LYS A 1233 63.67 1.56 -8.87
#